data_AF-A0A9D6W247-F1
#
_entry.id   AF-A0A9D6W247-F1
#
_cell.length_a   1.000
_cell.length_b   1.000
_cell.length_c   1.000
_cell.angle_alpha   90.00
_cell.angle_beta   90.00
_cell.angle_gamma   90.00
#
_symmetry.space_group_name_H-M   'P 1'
#
loop_
_entity.id
_entity.type
_entity.pdbx_description
1 polymer ?
#
loop_
_entity_poly.entity_id
_entity_poly.type
_entity_poly.pdbx_seq_one_letter_code
_entity_poly.pdbx_strand_id
1 'polypeptide(L)'
;GVGPDVGDGDGERGEVGEEGETGEEDGGEEVGAEDGGGDEEGEAGPFCGNGVVESGEACDGDDLGGSRCEDFGRLPGVLACTEGCMFDLAGCPPPVSCGNGILESGELCDGSELGGIGCTDLGFGAGVLACAGDCTFDTAGCLEACADECPAVDALRCVATVLERCVAGADGCRVWTTERDCGAEAMVCHPAPGAERCLGGAGDSCDSPQVVGALPVNESGGDVTAVFHNYQEFTGSRCDTASGVEAVFVRWMVAGESVRIRETGNMDAVLRVLAECSDAAACLASRNDPENPGLTFTAPSDGNYYFVVEAFHATPASRGYNITIEDSPGGDTCPDPLWGDPLPVNVHGGDIRTAYTDDVRFSGPGCTPADGVDVVLARPMRAGETVRLRETGNLDSVLRVLAACDPTAACLASRDDPESPGLAFTAPGDGLYYFVVEAKLAVPASVGYDITLEDAPDGDLCTDAILADPLPVNVSGGDIRTVVTNDVRFTGAGCSPAEGVDMFFRRDMAAGETARIRDVGNADLVLRVVSSCDPAAPCLADRDSPENPGLTYTAPSAGTYWFVAEALLAAPASVGYNVTVDDPPAGELCTDPLPAAVGTTLSGGDFTAAFTDDVNFTGMGCSYAGGAEVVLTVTMAEGETLRVNELGTLDVVIRVLETCEATASCLYDQDLPENPGVLFVAPSAGTYYIVIESVLAFPASRGYDIRVAAT
;
A
#
# COMPACT_ATOMS: atom_id res chain seq x y z
N GLY A 1 33.50 -35.03 10.90
CA GLY A 1 34.20 -34.16 11.86
C GLY A 1 33.37 -34.08 13.13
N VAL A 2 33.92 -33.86 14.33
CA VAL A 2 35.14 -33.09 14.66
C VAL A 2 34.98 -31.60 14.34
N GLY A 3 34.55 -30.83 15.34
CA GLY A 3 35.21 -29.57 15.73
C GLY A 3 36.17 -29.89 16.89
N PRO A 4 36.35 -29.03 17.91
CA PRO A 4 35.91 -27.64 18.07
C PRO A 4 37.16 -26.71 18.04
N ASP A 5 37.11 -25.55 18.71
CA ASP A 5 38.32 -25.01 19.36
C ASP A 5 37.97 -24.20 20.62
N VAL A 6 38.86 -24.20 21.62
CA VAL A 6 38.76 -23.51 22.92
C VAL A 6 40.19 -23.21 23.40
N GLY A 7 40.46 -22.01 23.92
CA GLY A 7 41.81 -21.65 24.39
C GLY A 7 41.84 -20.51 25.41
N ASP A 8 42.21 -20.83 26.64
CA ASP A 8 42.49 -19.90 27.74
C ASP A 8 43.97 -19.46 27.79
N GLY A 9 44.21 -18.32 28.43
CA GLY A 9 45.31 -18.15 29.39
C GLY A 9 46.66 -17.58 28.91
N ASP A 10 47.14 -16.54 29.61
CA ASP A 10 48.44 -16.56 30.32
C ASP A 10 48.72 -15.26 31.12
N GLY A 11 49.43 -15.37 32.26
CA GLY A 11 50.43 -14.36 32.68
C GLY A 11 50.12 -13.30 33.77
N GLU A 12 50.39 -13.65 35.03
CA GLU A 12 50.64 -12.82 36.25
C GLU A 12 51.06 -11.32 36.13
N ARG A 13 50.68 -10.45 37.12
CA ARG A 13 51.55 -10.00 38.27
C ARG A 13 51.07 -8.76 39.08
N GLY A 14 51.16 -8.86 40.41
CA GLY A 14 51.36 -7.74 41.39
C GLY A 14 50.16 -6.82 41.70
N GLU A 15 50.17 -5.99 42.76
CA GLU A 15 51.04 -5.92 43.96
C GLU A 15 50.42 -5.00 45.06
N VAL A 16 50.62 -5.33 46.35
CA VAL A 16 50.58 -4.55 47.65
C VAL A 16 49.51 -3.44 47.96
N GLY A 17 49.08 -3.38 49.24
CA GLY A 17 48.56 -2.18 49.95
C GLY A 17 47.40 -2.53 50.92
N GLU A 18 47.52 -2.53 52.26
CA GLU A 18 47.74 -1.40 53.23
C GLU A 18 46.61 -0.34 53.23
N GLU A 19 46.14 0.25 54.35
CA GLU A 19 46.05 -0.10 55.79
C GLU A 19 45.25 1.05 56.50
N GLY A 20 44.96 0.96 57.81
CA GLY A 20 44.40 2.04 58.66
C GLY A 20 42.98 1.76 59.22
N GLU A 21 42.67 1.82 60.52
CA GLU A 21 42.85 2.88 61.56
C GLU A 21 41.81 4.03 61.43
N THR A 22 41.17 4.59 62.48
CA THR A 22 41.28 4.48 63.97
C THR A 22 40.07 5.16 64.66
N GLY A 23 39.91 4.99 65.99
CA GLY A 23 39.19 5.92 66.90
C GLY A 23 37.94 5.32 67.57
N GLU A 24 37.72 5.34 68.90
CA GLU A 24 37.81 6.42 69.92
C GLU A 24 36.64 7.45 69.77
N GLU A 25 35.91 7.89 70.82
CA GLU A 25 36.07 7.74 72.28
C GLU A 25 34.79 8.13 73.09
N ASP A 26 34.76 7.79 74.39
CA ASP A 26 34.20 8.54 75.55
C ASP A 26 32.68 8.62 75.92
N GLY A 27 32.41 8.68 77.25
CA GLY A 27 31.26 9.27 77.97
C GLY A 27 29.87 8.58 78.00
N GLY A 28 29.15 8.39 79.13
CA GLY A 28 29.48 8.55 80.56
C GLY A 28 28.38 9.22 81.44
N GLU A 29 27.64 8.42 82.25
CA GLU A 29 26.83 8.77 83.48
C GLU A 29 25.87 10.00 83.49
N GLU A 30 25.06 10.31 84.52
CA GLU A 30 24.65 9.68 85.81
C GLU A 30 23.24 9.02 85.65
N VAL A 31 22.37 8.63 86.61
CA VAL A 31 22.16 8.64 88.09
C VAL A 31 21.28 7.42 88.44
N GLY A 32 21.04 6.95 89.67
CA GLY A 32 21.46 7.38 91.02
C GLY A 32 20.32 7.17 92.06
N ALA A 33 20.52 6.29 93.07
CA ALA A 33 19.51 6.03 94.13
C ALA A 33 20.12 5.44 95.43
N GLU A 34 20.01 6.18 96.53
CA GLU A 34 20.34 5.81 97.92
C GLU A 34 19.07 5.18 98.60
N ASP A 35 19.04 4.57 99.80
CA ASP A 35 20.00 4.21 100.86
C ASP A 35 19.41 3.03 101.70
N GLY A 36 20.14 2.41 102.67
CA GLY A 36 19.68 1.18 103.37
C GLY A 36 20.10 0.85 104.82
N GLY A 37 21.31 1.19 105.30
CA GLY A 37 21.74 1.02 106.72
C GLY A 37 22.42 -0.31 107.17
N GLY A 38 23.29 -0.23 108.20
CA GLY A 38 24.18 -1.29 108.75
C GLY A 38 23.66 -2.00 110.02
N ASP A 39 24.50 -2.44 110.99
CA ASP A 39 25.94 -2.22 111.31
C ASP A 39 26.45 -3.35 112.27
N GLU A 40 27.73 -3.68 112.58
CA GLU A 40 29.12 -3.37 112.09
C GLU A 40 30.16 -4.39 112.71
N GLU A 41 31.47 -4.05 112.79
CA GLU A 41 32.61 -4.57 113.61
C GLU A 41 33.52 -5.77 113.18
N GLY A 42 34.81 -5.47 112.85
CA GLY A 42 35.99 -6.39 113.02
C GLY A 42 37.16 -6.27 111.99
N GLU A 43 38.44 -6.29 112.42
CA GLU A 43 39.64 -5.98 111.56
C GLU A 43 40.97 -6.71 111.93
N ALA A 44 41.90 -6.87 110.95
CA ALA A 44 43.38 -6.74 110.98
C ALA A 44 44.25 -7.77 110.19
N GLY A 45 45.10 -7.29 109.25
CA GLY A 45 46.29 -7.98 108.71
C GLY A 45 46.78 -7.42 107.34
N PRO A 46 47.97 -7.79 106.83
CA PRO A 46 48.24 -7.78 105.38
C PRO A 46 47.75 -9.11 104.79
N PHE A 47 46.76 -9.03 103.91
CA PHE A 47 46.06 -10.17 103.32
C PHE A 47 45.64 -9.81 101.90
N CYS A 48 45.57 -10.81 101.03
CA CYS A 48 44.96 -10.64 99.71
C CYS A 48 43.49 -10.24 99.85
N GLY A 49 43.10 -9.14 99.20
CA GLY A 49 41.80 -8.48 99.36
C GLY A 49 41.85 -7.23 100.26
N ASN A 50 43.03 -6.66 100.52
CA ASN A 50 43.18 -5.41 101.29
C ASN A 50 43.01 -4.13 100.43
N GLY A 51 42.95 -4.26 99.11
CA GLY A 51 42.74 -3.18 98.14
C GLY A 51 44.03 -2.46 97.67
N VAL A 52 45.21 -3.03 97.93
CA VAL A 52 46.51 -2.48 97.52
C VAL A 52 47.46 -3.62 97.15
N VAL A 53 48.07 -3.60 95.95
CA VAL A 53 49.07 -4.61 95.56
C VAL A 53 50.33 -4.52 96.42
N GLU A 54 50.54 -5.49 97.31
CA GLU A 54 51.76 -5.62 98.11
C GLU A 54 52.79 -6.59 97.49
N SER A 55 53.93 -6.75 98.16
CA SER A 55 55.10 -7.47 97.62
C SER A 55 54.95 -9.00 97.68
N GLY A 56 54.12 -9.52 96.77
CA GLY A 56 53.86 -10.96 96.60
C GLY A 56 52.66 -11.26 95.69
N GLU A 57 51.89 -10.24 95.33
CA GLU A 57 50.58 -10.33 94.70
C GLU A 57 50.66 -9.86 93.23
N ALA A 58 49.82 -10.42 92.34
CA ALA A 58 49.75 -9.97 90.94
C ALA A 58 48.73 -8.83 90.73
N CYS A 59 47.72 -8.81 91.62
CA CYS A 59 46.65 -7.84 91.78
C CYS A 59 46.14 -7.97 93.22
N ASP A 60 45.43 -6.98 93.76
CA ASP A 60 44.66 -7.10 95.00
C ASP A 60 43.31 -6.37 94.86
N GLY A 61 42.20 -7.12 94.92
CA GLY A 61 40.86 -6.56 94.73
C GLY A 61 40.72 -5.88 93.36
N ASP A 62 40.45 -4.57 93.39
CA ASP A 62 40.34 -3.72 92.20
C ASP A 62 41.70 -3.13 91.74
N ASP A 63 42.77 -3.26 92.54
CA ASP A 63 44.13 -2.87 92.11
C ASP A 63 44.74 -3.98 91.24
N LEU A 64 44.49 -3.87 89.93
CA LEU A 64 44.97 -4.80 88.91
C LEU A 64 46.41 -4.52 88.44
N GLY A 65 47.15 -3.62 89.11
CA GLY A 65 48.51 -3.24 88.72
C GLY A 65 48.64 -2.59 87.33
N GLY A 66 47.52 -2.27 86.68
CA GLY A 66 47.45 -1.72 85.32
C GLY A 66 47.32 -2.75 84.19
N SER A 67 47.13 -4.04 84.48
CA SER A 67 46.85 -5.06 83.46
C SER A 67 45.38 -5.06 82.99
N ARG A 68 45.14 -5.58 81.77
CA ARG A 68 43.82 -5.71 81.14
C ARG A 68 43.66 -7.01 80.35
N CYS A 69 42.44 -7.34 79.92
CA CYS A 69 42.10 -8.57 79.23
C CYS A 69 42.93 -8.82 77.95
N GLU A 70 43.18 -7.75 77.19
CA GLU A 70 43.87 -7.76 75.91
C GLU A 70 45.34 -8.22 76.06
N ASP A 71 45.97 -7.93 77.21
CA ASP A 71 47.34 -8.36 77.52
C ASP A 71 47.45 -9.90 77.63
N PHE A 72 46.32 -10.61 77.79
CA PHE A 72 46.20 -12.07 77.85
C PHE A 72 45.61 -12.70 76.58
N GLY A 73 45.48 -11.92 75.50
CA GLY A 73 44.90 -12.39 74.23
C GLY A 73 43.40 -12.69 74.35
N ARG A 74 42.65 -11.76 74.92
CA ARG A 74 41.18 -11.74 74.96
C ARG A 74 40.66 -10.45 74.34
N LEU A 75 39.36 -10.40 74.06
CA LEU A 75 38.70 -9.14 73.73
C LEU A 75 38.67 -8.23 74.98
N PRO A 76 38.49 -6.91 74.81
CA PRO A 76 38.25 -6.00 75.93
C PRO A 76 37.12 -6.49 76.82
N GLY A 77 37.30 -6.37 78.13
CA GLY A 77 36.39 -6.93 79.13
C GLY A 77 36.80 -6.57 80.55
N VAL A 78 36.15 -7.19 81.53
CA VAL A 78 36.45 -6.96 82.95
C VAL A 78 37.48 -7.98 83.41
N LEU A 79 38.75 -7.58 83.40
CA LEU A 79 39.78 -8.30 84.15
C LEU A 79 39.48 -8.13 85.64
N ALA A 80 39.58 -9.20 86.42
CA ALA A 80 39.34 -9.17 87.86
C ALA A 80 40.51 -9.80 88.63
N CYS A 81 40.57 -9.57 89.95
CA CYS A 81 41.47 -10.30 90.82
C CYS A 81 40.75 -11.40 91.60
N THR A 82 41.39 -12.57 91.73
CA THR A 82 40.91 -13.65 92.61
C THR A 82 41.27 -13.40 94.07
N GLU A 83 40.55 -14.06 95.00
CA GLU A 83 40.90 -14.14 96.44
C GLU A 83 42.31 -14.73 96.72
N GLY A 84 43.01 -15.22 95.69
CA GLY A 84 44.40 -15.69 95.74
C GLY A 84 45.42 -14.73 95.13
N CYS A 85 45.01 -13.48 94.82
CA CYS A 85 45.83 -12.41 94.25
C CYS A 85 46.53 -12.78 92.93
N MET A 86 45.76 -13.47 92.11
CA MET A 86 46.04 -13.85 90.72
C MET A 86 44.90 -13.33 89.84
N PHE A 87 45.21 -12.92 88.61
CA PHE A 87 44.21 -12.46 87.64
C PHE A 87 43.18 -13.54 87.29
N ASP A 88 41.90 -13.16 87.28
CA ASP A 88 40.80 -13.94 86.70
C ASP A 88 40.48 -13.43 85.29
N LEU A 89 40.45 -14.35 84.33
CA LEU A 89 40.11 -14.08 82.93
C LEU A 89 38.64 -14.42 82.61
N ALA A 90 37.81 -14.80 83.59
CA ALA A 90 36.40 -15.14 83.37
C ALA A 90 35.56 -13.96 82.84
N GLY A 91 35.91 -12.72 83.18
CA GLY A 91 35.29 -11.50 82.63
C GLY A 91 35.91 -10.99 81.33
N CYS A 92 36.88 -11.71 80.76
CA CYS A 92 37.58 -11.35 79.52
C CYS A 92 37.08 -12.24 78.35
N PRO A 93 36.27 -11.72 77.41
CA PRO A 93 35.64 -12.55 76.39
C PRO A 93 36.66 -13.26 75.47
N PRO A 94 36.36 -14.49 75.02
CA PRO A 94 37.21 -15.18 74.04
C PRO A 94 37.32 -14.37 72.73
N PRO A 95 38.40 -14.54 71.95
CA PRO A 95 38.45 -14.00 70.60
C PRO A 95 37.35 -14.63 69.75
N VAL A 96 36.71 -13.82 68.88
CA VAL A 96 35.55 -14.20 68.05
C VAL A 96 35.83 -15.51 67.31
N SER A 97 34.91 -16.47 67.39
CA SER A 97 35.12 -17.80 66.79
C SER A 97 33.87 -18.40 66.16
N CYS A 98 33.73 -18.17 64.85
CA CYS A 98 32.63 -18.67 64.04
C CYS A 98 32.41 -20.19 64.14
N GLY A 99 31.14 -20.58 64.30
CA GLY A 99 30.69 -21.97 64.42
C GLY A 99 30.58 -22.46 65.87
N ASN A 100 30.51 -21.54 66.84
CA ASN A 100 30.31 -21.83 68.26
C ASN A 100 28.83 -21.81 68.69
N GLY A 101 27.96 -21.20 67.88
CA GLY A 101 26.51 -21.14 68.08
C GLY A 101 26.01 -19.93 68.88
N ILE A 102 26.83 -18.89 69.02
CA ILE A 102 26.49 -17.60 69.66
C ILE A 102 26.83 -16.50 68.66
N LEU A 103 25.88 -15.59 68.38
CA LEU A 103 26.13 -14.46 67.47
C LEU A 103 27.00 -13.40 68.17
N GLU A 104 28.29 -13.36 67.83
CA GLU A 104 29.27 -12.48 68.46
C GLU A 104 29.41 -11.13 67.70
N SER A 105 29.98 -10.11 68.38
CA SER A 105 30.08 -8.75 67.83
C SER A 105 31.10 -8.67 66.68
N GLY A 106 30.62 -8.91 65.45
CA GLY A 106 31.42 -8.95 64.23
C GLY A 106 30.92 -9.99 63.21
N GLU A 107 30.06 -10.91 63.64
CA GLU A 107 29.46 -11.95 62.81
C GLU A 107 28.10 -11.51 62.25
N LEU A 108 27.71 -12.04 61.07
CA LEU A 108 26.36 -11.83 60.52
C LEU A 108 25.38 -12.92 60.97
N CYS A 109 25.91 -14.10 61.28
CA CYS A 109 25.21 -15.28 61.79
C CYS A 109 26.22 -16.20 62.47
N ASP A 110 25.78 -17.14 63.32
CA ASP A 110 26.56 -18.33 63.67
C ASP A 110 25.66 -19.57 63.62
N GLY A 111 25.96 -20.47 62.68
CA GLY A 111 25.36 -21.81 62.60
C GLY A 111 23.85 -21.77 62.31
N SER A 112 23.04 -21.74 63.36
CA SER A 112 21.58 -21.60 63.30
C SER A 112 21.05 -20.30 63.88
N GLU A 113 21.89 -19.48 64.52
CA GLU A 113 21.52 -18.13 64.96
C GLU A 113 21.78 -17.15 63.81
N LEU A 114 20.70 -16.59 63.26
CA LEU A 114 20.73 -15.71 62.09
C LEU A 114 20.39 -14.25 62.46
N GLY A 115 20.36 -13.91 63.75
CA GLY A 115 19.99 -12.58 64.23
C GLY A 115 18.52 -12.21 63.96
N GLY A 116 17.68 -13.21 63.64
CA GLY A 116 16.31 -13.02 63.17
C GLY A 116 16.15 -12.66 61.69
N ILE A 117 17.23 -12.62 60.91
CA ILE A 117 17.21 -12.32 59.46
C ILE A 117 16.74 -13.55 58.66
N GLY A 118 15.83 -13.35 57.70
CA GLY A 118 15.42 -14.36 56.72
C GLY A 118 15.71 -13.94 55.27
N CYS A 119 15.44 -14.84 54.33
CA CYS A 119 15.62 -14.58 52.89
C CYS A 119 14.88 -13.31 52.42
N THR A 120 13.68 -13.05 52.96
CA THR A 120 12.87 -11.88 52.62
C THR A 120 13.53 -10.55 53.02
N ASP A 121 14.28 -10.52 54.11
CA ASP A 121 14.97 -9.33 54.61
C ASP A 121 16.22 -9.01 53.79
N LEU A 122 16.76 -10.02 53.09
CA LEU A 122 17.83 -9.91 52.10
C LEU A 122 17.30 -9.66 50.66
N GLY A 123 15.99 -9.48 50.49
CA GLY A 123 15.37 -9.13 49.20
C GLY A 123 14.94 -10.30 48.30
N PHE A 124 15.01 -11.55 48.80
CA PHE A 124 14.50 -12.73 48.10
C PHE A 124 12.99 -12.91 48.35
N GLY A 125 12.31 -13.70 47.51
CA GLY A 125 10.87 -13.92 47.63
C GLY A 125 10.48 -14.91 48.73
N ALA A 126 11.27 -15.97 48.89
CA ALA A 126 11.03 -17.05 49.86
C ALA A 126 12.32 -17.83 50.17
N GLY A 127 12.19 -18.98 50.83
CA GLY A 127 13.28 -19.95 51.06
C GLY A 127 13.72 -20.05 52.51
N VAL A 128 14.88 -20.67 52.72
CA VAL A 128 15.52 -20.86 54.04
C VAL A 128 16.94 -20.30 53.98
N LEU A 129 17.21 -19.30 54.81
CA LEU A 129 18.54 -18.73 54.97
C LEU A 129 19.40 -19.63 55.84
N ALA A 130 20.70 -19.72 55.56
CA ALA A 130 21.67 -20.48 56.34
C ALA A 130 22.89 -19.62 56.69
N CYS A 131 23.76 -20.14 57.54
CA CYS A 131 25.04 -19.52 57.88
C CYS A 131 26.20 -20.30 57.28
N ALA A 132 27.13 -19.60 56.62
CA ALA A 132 28.35 -20.16 56.07
C ALA A 132 29.42 -20.35 57.17
N GLY A 133 30.43 -21.17 56.89
CA GLY A 133 31.54 -21.46 57.81
C GLY A 133 32.54 -20.32 58.05
N ASP A 134 32.26 -19.13 57.50
CA ASP A 134 32.95 -17.86 57.73
C ASP A 134 32.03 -16.81 58.39
N CYS A 135 30.85 -17.23 58.86
CA CYS A 135 29.83 -16.41 59.52
C CYS A 135 29.26 -15.28 58.66
N THR A 136 29.24 -15.52 57.35
CA THR A 136 28.42 -14.80 56.37
C THR A 136 27.12 -15.56 56.05
N PHE A 137 26.12 -14.86 55.54
CA PHE A 137 24.84 -15.46 55.16
C PHE A 137 24.97 -16.32 53.88
N ASP A 138 24.60 -17.60 53.98
CA ASP A 138 24.44 -18.49 52.83
C ASP A 138 23.00 -18.38 52.27
N THR A 139 22.88 -17.69 51.13
CA THR A 139 21.62 -17.49 50.43
C THR A 139 21.28 -18.61 49.44
N ALA A 140 22.04 -19.71 49.37
CA ALA A 140 21.77 -20.81 48.43
C ALA A 140 20.45 -21.55 48.70
N GLY A 141 19.87 -21.40 49.90
CA GLY A 141 18.52 -21.87 50.23
C GLY A 141 17.41 -20.83 50.00
N CYS A 142 17.73 -19.62 49.56
CA CYS A 142 16.77 -18.57 49.23
C CYS A 142 16.25 -18.69 47.80
N LEU A 143 14.99 -18.32 47.59
CA LEU A 143 14.30 -18.35 46.29
C LEU A 143 14.06 -16.92 45.80
N GLU A 144 14.44 -16.64 44.56
CA GLU A 144 14.14 -15.35 43.91
C GLU A 144 12.64 -15.05 43.91
N ALA A 145 12.28 -13.77 43.97
CA ALA A 145 10.88 -13.35 43.87
C ALA A 145 10.37 -13.53 42.44
N CYS A 146 9.69 -14.65 42.19
CA CYS A 146 8.94 -14.87 40.97
C CYS A 146 7.81 -13.81 40.82
N ALA A 147 7.36 -13.61 39.58
CA ALA A 147 6.27 -12.68 39.27
C ALA A 147 4.99 -13.43 38.91
N ASP A 148 3.84 -12.95 39.38
CA ASP A 148 2.55 -13.50 38.99
C ASP A 148 2.20 -13.13 37.54
N GLU A 149 2.05 -14.13 36.67
CA GLU A 149 1.58 -13.95 35.29
C GLU A 149 0.06 -13.74 35.20
N CYS A 150 -0.68 -14.06 36.28
CA CYS A 150 -2.14 -14.13 36.26
C CYS A 150 -2.81 -13.58 37.53
N PRO A 151 -4.01 -12.94 37.37
CA PRO A 151 -4.53 -12.01 38.38
C PRO A 151 -5.02 -12.70 39.66
N ALA A 152 -5.62 -13.88 39.55
CA ALA A 152 -6.13 -14.67 40.66
C ALA A 152 -6.22 -16.15 40.27
N VAL A 153 -5.97 -17.07 41.21
CA VAL A 153 -6.17 -18.51 40.99
C VAL A 153 -7.62 -18.77 40.55
N ASP A 154 -7.80 -19.73 39.66
CA ASP A 154 -9.07 -20.07 38.98
C ASP A 154 -9.63 -18.99 38.04
N ALA A 155 -8.93 -17.87 37.82
CA ALA A 155 -9.19 -17.03 36.65
C ALA A 155 -8.93 -17.82 35.36
N LEU A 156 -9.78 -17.61 34.35
CA LEU A 156 -9.66 -18.22 33.04
C LEU A 156 -9.25 -17.18 31.99
N ARG A 157 -8.68 -17.62 30.88
CA ARG A 157 -8.54 -16.82 29.64
C ARG A 157 -8.58 -17.72 28.41
N CYS A 158 -8.87 -17.12 27.27
CA CYS A 158 -8.63 -17.74 25.96
C CYS A 158 -7.31 -17.24 25.36
N VAL A 159 -6.51 -18.17 24.82
CA VAL A 159 -5.34 -17.89 23.98
C VAL A 159 -5.53 -18.65 22.67
N ALA A 160 -5.94 -17.93 21.61
CA ALA A 160 -6.48 -18.52 20.39
C ALA A 160 -7.55 -19.59 20.70
N THR A 161 -7.32 -20.86 20.36
CA THR A 161 -8.26 -21.97 20.59
C THR A 161 -8.15 -22.61 21.98
N VAL A 162 -7.22 -22.17 22.83
CA VAL A 162 -6.92 -22.82 24.12
C VAL A 162 -7.55 -22.05 25.28
N LEU A 163 -8.29 -22.74 26.14
CA LEU A 163 -8.73 -22.26 27.44
C LEU A 163 -7.63 -22.53 28.46
N GLU A 164 -7.17 -21.49 29.14
CA GLU A 164 -6.16 -21.56 30.19
C GLU A 164 -6.73 -21.17 31.55
N ARG A 165 -6.27 -21.87 32.60
CA ARG A 165 -6.54 -21.58 34.01
C ARG A 165 -5.29 -21.05 34.69
N CYS A 166 -5.47 -19.97 35.46
CA CYS A 166 -4.49 -19.45 36.39
C CYS A 166 -4.37 -20.37 37.61
N VAL A 167 -3.18 -20.93 37.86
CA VAL A 167 -2.90 -21.83 38.98
C VAL A 167 -1.69 -21.36 39.78
N ALA A 168 -1.60 -21.76 41.05
CA ALA A 168 -0.39 -21.53 41.85
C ALA A 168 0.70 -22.54 41.44
N GLY A 169 1.87 -22.03 41.03
CA GLY A 169 3.08 -22.79 40.73
C GLY A 169 3.76 -23.36 41.97
N ALA A 170 4.78 -24.19 41.74
CA ALA A 170 5.55 -24.84 42.81
C ALA A 170 6.49 -23.87 43.58
N ASP A 171 6.75 -22.71 42.99
CA ASP A 171 7.42 -21.53 43.56
C ASP A 171 6.46 -20.63 44.38
N GLY A 172 5.15 -20.84 44.25
CA GLY A 172 4.10 -20.06 44.89
C GLY A 172 3.52 -18.93 44.04
N CYS A 173 4.12 -18.63 42.88
CA CYS A 173 3.62 -17.59 41.98
C CYS A 173 2.53 -18.14 41.05
N ARG A 174 1.64 -17.26 40.58
CA ARG A 174 0.51 -17.67 39.75
C ARG A 174 0.88 -17.65 38.27
N VAL A 175 0.73 -18.79 37.62
CA VAL A 175 1.08 -19.03 36.20
C VAL A 175 -0.13 -19.52 35.41
N TRP A 176 -0.14 -19.25 34.10
CA TRP A 176 -1.16 -19.80 33.21
C TRP A 176 -0.86 -21.25 32.84
N THR A 177 -1.89 -22.09 32.84
CA THR A 177 -1.79 -23.51 32.43
C THR A 177 -2.98 -23.89 31.56
N THR A 178 -2.77 -24.78 30.59
CA THR A 178 -3.85 -25.30 29.73
C THR A 178 -4.88 -26.06 30.56
N GLU A 179 -6.10 -25.52 30.63
CA GLU A 179 -7.28 -26.21 31.17
C GLU A 179 -7.84 -27.17 30.12
N ARG A 180 -8.00 -26.66 28.89
CA ARG A 180 -8.63 -27.39 27.78
C ARG A 180 -8.26 -26.77 26.43
N ASP A 181 -7.82 -27.58 25.47
CA ASP A 181 -7.70 -27.16 24.08
C ASP A 181 -9.06 -27.31 23.40
N CYS A 182 -9.78 -26.20 23.20
CA CYS A 182 -11.08 -26.22 22.56
C CYS A 182 -10.93 -26.65 21.08
N GLY A 183 -9.87 -26.21 20.40
CA GLY A 183 -9.62 -26.50 18.99
C GLY A 183 -9.41 -27.99 18.72
N ALA A 184 -8.68 -28.68 19.60
CA ALA A 184 -8.53 -30.14 19.55
C ALA A 184 -9.85 -30.91 19.74
N GLU A 185 -10.88 -30.28 20.32
CA GLU A 185 -12.23 -30.83 20.51
C GLU A 185 -13.26 -30.28 19.49
N ALA A 186 -12.81 -29.57 18.44
CA ALA A 186 -13.66 -28.87 17.47
C ALA A 186 -14.63 -27.85 18.11
N MET A 187 -14.17 -27.18 19.17
CA MET A 187 -14.83 -26.09 19.89
C MET A 187 -14.04 -24.78 19.72
N VAL A 188 -14.70 -23.62 19.80
CA VAL A 188 -14.01 -22.32 19.91
C VAL A 188 -13.81 -21.94 21.37
N CYS A 189 -12.71 -21.28 21.72
CA CYS A 189 -12.57 -20.65 23.04
C CYS A 189 -13.26 -19.28 23.02
N HIS A 190 -14.26 -19.09 23.88
CA HIS A 190 -15.08 -17.89 23.95
C HIS A 190 -14.57 -16.91 25.02
N PRO A 191 -14.04 -15.73 24.64
CA PRO A 191 -13.38 -14.80 25.56
C PRO A 191 -14.37 -13.84 26.26
N ALA A 192 -15.35 -14.37 26.99
CA ALA A 192 -16.26 -13.57 27.80
C ALA A 192 -15.71 -13.34 29.22
N PRO A 193 -15.46 -12.10 29.67
CA PRO A 193 -14.81 -11.82 30.96
C PRO A 193 -15.50 -12.47 32.18
N GLY A 194 -14.84 -13.44 32.81
CA GLY A 194 -15.36 -14.20 33.95
C GLY A 194 -16.39 -15.29 33.58
N ALA A 195 -16.53 -15.60 32.29
CA ALA A 195 -17.39 -16.65 31.73
C ALA A 195 -16.70 -17.42 30.58
N GLU A 196 -15.36 -17.41 30.57
CA GLU A 196 -14.54 -17.99 29.51
C GLU A 196 -14.73 -19.52 29.45
N ARG A 197 -15.02 -20.05 28.25
CA ARG A 197 -15.37 -21.46 28.06
C ARG A 197 -15.14 -21.90 26.63
N CYS A 198 -14.98 -23.21 26.42
CA CYS A 198 -15.13 -23.79 25.08
C CYS A 198 -16.62 -23.79 24.68
N LEU A 199 -16.95 -23.23 23.52
CA LEU A 199 -18.27 -23.31 22.90
C LEU A 199 -18.26 -24.24 21.68
N GLY A 200 -19.33 -25.01 21.54
CA GLY A 200 -19.60 -25.85 20.38
C GLY A 200 -20.88 -26.65 20.60
N GLY A 201 -21.76 -26.66 19.61
CA GLY A 201 -23.10 -27.23 19.73
C GLY A 201 -23.78 -27.48 18.39
N ALA A 202 -25.11 -27.48 18.40
CA ALA A 202 -25.94 -27.82 17.25
C ALA A 202 -26.22 -26.63 16.30
N GLY A 203 -25.68 -25.45 16.58
CA GLY A 203 -25.97 -24.23 15.82
C GLY A 203 -27.29 -23.56 16.19
N ASP A 204 -27.88 -23.91 17.33
CA ASP A 204 -29.23 -23.48 17.74
C ASP A 204 -29.20 -22.29 18.72
N SER A 205 -28.06 -21.61 18.90
CA SER A 205 -27.89 -20.35 19.69
C SER A 205 -26.42 -19.95 19.90
N CYS A 206 -26.18 -18.72 20.34
CA CYS A 206 -24.92 -18.20 20.88
C CYS A 206 -24.32 -19.05 22.03
N ASP A 207 -25.16 -19.74 22.81
CA ASP A 207 -24.74 -20.67 23.87
C ASP A 207 -24.36 -22.07 23.32
N SER A 208 -24.79 -22.41 22.11
CA SER A 208 -24.65 -23.73 21.47
C SER A 208 -24.26 -23.64 19.97
N PRO A 209 -23.30 -22.77 19.58
CA PRO A 209 -23.07 -22.45 18.17
C PRO A 209 -22.37 -23.59 17.42
N GLN A 210 -22.65 -23.73 16.13
CA GLN A 210 -21.98 -24.70 15.27
C GLN A 210 -20.59 -24.17 14.86
N VAL A 211 -19.54 -24.94 15.11
CA VAL A 211 -18.16 -24.51 14.84
C VAL A 211 -17.77 -24.81 13.40
N VAL A 212 -17.33 -23.77 12.69
CA VAL A 212 -16.98 -23.80 11.27
C VAL A 212 -15.48 -24.04 11.11
N GLY A 213 -15.10 -25.33 11.02
CA GLY A 213 -13.69 -25.77 10.96
C GLY A 213 -13.00 -25.50 9.61
N ALA A 214 -13.12 -26.43 8.67
CA ALA A 214 -12.61 -26.25 7.30
C ALA A 214 -13.73 -25.77 6.38
N LEU A 215 -13.41 -24.88 5.44
CA LEU A 215 -14.33 -24.38 4.42
C LEU A 215 -14.21 -25.23 3.14
N PRO A 216 -15.28 -25.31 2.31
CA PRO A 216 -16.63 -24.84 2.59
C PRO A 216 -17.42 -25.81 3.51
N VAL A 217 -18.32 -25.24 4.31
CA VAL A 217 -19.36 -25.97 5.07
C VAL A 217 -20.70 -25.80 4.36
N ASN A 218 -21.50 -26.88 4.33
CA ASN A 218 -22.87 -26.87 3.85
C ASN A 218 -23.78 -27.56 4.88
N GLU A 219 -24.82 -26.85 5.33
CA GLU A 219 -25.87 -27.41 6.17
C GLU A 219 -27.22 -27.24 5.47
N SER A 220 -27.92 -28.34 5.23
CA SER A 220 -29.14 -28.36 4.43
C SER A 220 -30.22 -29.29 4.98
N GLY A 221 -31.48 -28.85 4.89
CA GLY A 221 -32.60 -29.55 5.50
C GLY A 221 -33.96 -29.18 4.91
N GLY A 222 -34.95 -30.03 5.14
CA GLY A 222 -36.31 -29.88 4.56
C GLY A 222 -37.27 -29.01 5.38
N ASP A 223 -36.99 -28.79 6.66
CA ASP A 223 -37.74 -27.87 7.52
C ASP A 223 -36.82 -27.27 8.59
N VAL A 224 -36.44 -26.00 8.41
CA VAL A 224 -35.62 -25.22 9.35
C VAL A 224 -36.23 -25.20 10.75
N THR A 225 -37.56 -25.11 10.87
CA THR A 225 -38.30 -25.01 12.14
C THR A 225 -38.47 -26.35 12.85
N ALA A 226 -37.89 -27.43 12.30
CA ALA A 226 -37.78 -28.74 12.94
C ALA A 226 -36.35 -29.08 13.40
N VAL A 227 -35.38 -28.18 13.14
CA VAL A 227 -33.97 -28.31 13.52
C VAL A 227 -33.57 -27.17 14.45
N PHE A 228 -33.92 -25.93 14.08
CA PHE A 228 -33.57 -24.70 14.78
C PHE A 228 -34.80 -24.05 15.44
N HIS A 229 -34.55 -23.23 16.45
CA HIS A 229 -35.53 -22.50 17.25
C HIS A 229 -35.32 -20.98 17.18
N ASN A 230 -36.16 -20.23 17.89
CA ASN A 230 -35.90 -18.85 18.26
C ASN A 230 -35.63 -18.82 19.77
N TYR A 231 -34.38 -18.55 20.13
CA TYR A 231 -33.92 -18.28 21.48
C TYR A 231 -33.26 -16.89 21.61
N GLN A 232 -32.91 -16.22 20.51
CA GLN A 232 -32.34 -14.87 20.50
C GLN A 232 -33.10 -13.92 19.56
N GLU A 233 -33.09 -12.64 19.91
CA GLU A 233 -33.72 -11.56 19.15
C GLU A 233 -32.66 -10.48 18.83
N PHE A 234 -31.99 -10.65 17.68
CA PHE A 234 -30.85 -9.84 17.22
C PHE A 234 -31.26 -8.39 16.86
N THR A 235 -31.43 -7.58 17.89
CA THR A 235 -32.03 -6.22 17.87
C THR A 235 -30.99 -5.10 18.04
N GLY A 236 -29.70 -5.45 18.05
CA GLY A 236 -28.60 -4.50 18.08
C GLY A 236 -28.51 -3.60 16.84
N SER A 237 -27.72 -2.52 16.95
CA SER A 237 -27.59 -1.55 15.85
C SER A 237 -26.94 -2.17 14.61
N ARG A 238 -27.40 -1.77 13.42
CA ARG A 238 -27.01 -2.27 12.08
C ARG A 238 -27.46 -3.70 11.75
N CYS A 239 -28.21 -4.36 12.63
CA CYS A 239 -28.85 -5.63 12.31
C CYS A 239 -30.17 -5.39 11.58
N ASP A 240 -30.42 -6.09 10.47
CA ASP A 240 -31.75 -6.15 9.86
C ASP A 240 -32.69 -6.98 10.73
N THR A 241 -33.97 -6.60 10.74
CA THR A 241 -34.99 -7.23 11.59
C THR A 241 -35.61 -8.44 10.93
N ALA A 242 -35.49 -9.59 11.58
CA ALA A 242 -36.29 -10.79 11.31
C ALA A 242 -37.07 -11.16 12.58
N SER A 243 -37.76 -12.30 12.57
CA SER A 243 -38.38 -12.88 13.79
C SER A 243 -38.49 -14.40 13.71
N GLY A 244 -37.59 -15.04 12.96
CA GLY A 244 -37.68 -16.45 12.59
C GLY A 244 -37.03 -17.38 13.59
N VAL A 245 -36.66 -18.56 13.10
CA VAL A 245 -35.69 -19.44 13.78
C VAL A 245 -34.29 -19.12 13.27
N GLU A 246 -33.28 -19.30 14.12
CA GLU A 246 -31.90 -18.90 13.87
C GLU A 246 -30.92 -20.08 13.90
N ALA A 247 -30.03 -20.11 12.91
CA ALA A 247 -28.86 -20.97 12.88
C ALA A 247 -27.61 -20.12 13.14
N VAL A 248 -26.95 -20.36 14.27
CA VAL A 248 -25.78 -19.62 14.76
C VAL A 248 -24.51 -20.45 14.58
N PHE A 249 -23.64 -19.97 13.69
CA PHE A 249 -22.33 -20.53 13.41
C PHE A 249 -21.25 -19.68 14.05
N VAL A 250 -20.07 -20.26 14.33
CA VAL A 250 -18.91 -19.52 14.86
C VAL A 250 -17.59 -20.02 14.26
N ARG A 251 -16.68 -19.09 13.96
CA ARG A 251 -15.36 -19.34 13.39
C ARG A 251 -14.32 -18.44 14.04
N TRP A 252 -13.14 -18.98 14.35
CA TRP A 252 -11.96 -18.14 14.55
C TRP A 252 -11.41 -17.73 13.18
N MET A 253 -11.29 -16.43 12.94
CA MET A 253 -10.72 -15.87 11.71
C MET A 253 -9.49 -15.01 12.04
N VAL A 254 -8.56 -14.91 11.10
CA VAL A 254 -7.44 -13.95 11.17
C VAL A 254 -7.80 -12.62 10.49
N ALA A 255 -7.14 -11.53 10.87
CA ALA A 255 -7.34 -10.22 10.25
C ALA A 255 -7.09 -10.28 8.73
N GLY A 256 -8.08 -9.88 7.93
CA GLY A 256 -8.04 -9.96 6.46
C GLY A 256 -8.56 -11.27 5.86
N GLU A 257 -8.96 -12.26 6.65
CA GLU A 257 -9.67 -13.45 6.15
C GLU A 257 -11.09 -13.07 5.71
N SER A 258 -11.47 -13.42 4.48
CA SER A 258 -12.80 -13.18 3.91
C SER A 258 -13.60 -14.47 3.74
N VAL A 259 -14.82 -14.49 4.26
CA VAL A 259 -15.77 -15.61 4.11
C VAL A 259 -17.09 -15.13 3.55
N ARG A 260 -17.80 -16.01 2.84
CA ARG A 260 -19.13 -15.75 2.33
C ARG A 260 -20.15 -16.71 2.91
N ILE A 261 -21.26 -16.16 3.40
CA ILE A 261 -22.42 -16.89 3.92
C ILE A 261 -23.57 -16.75 2.93
N ARG A 262 -24.29 -17.84 2.64
CA ARG A 262 -25.42 -17.85 1.69
C ARG A 262 -26.55 -18.74 2.17
N GLU A 263 -27.80 -18.36 1.90
CA GLU A 263 -28.95 -19.27 1.91
C GLU A 263 -29.27 -19.61 0.44
N THR A 264 -28.82 -20.76 -0.05
CA THR A 264 -29.03 -21.15 -1.48
C THR A 264 -30.22 -22.09 -1.68
N GLY A 265 -31.11 -22.15 -0.68
CA GLY A 265 -32.37 -22.86 -0.70
C GLY A 265 -33.47 -22.02 -1.35
N ASN A 266 -34.55 -21.81 -0.61
CA ASN A 266 -35.67 -20.94 -0.99
C ASN A 266 -36.20 -20.15 0.23
N MET A 267 -35.44 -20.13 1.33
CA MET A 267 -35.85 -19.58 2.62
C MET A 267 -35.44 -18.11 2.72
N ASP A 268 -36.44 -17.25 2.51
CA ASP A 268 -36.45 -15.83 2.88
C ASP A 268 -35.83 -15.65 4.28
N ALA A 269 -34.65 -15.01 4.34
CA ALA A 269 -33.75 -15.03 5.49
C ALA A 269 -32.90 -13.75 5.62
N VAL A 270 -32.44 -13.49 6.83
CA VAL A 270 -31.46 -12.45 7.15
C VAL A 270 -30.14 -13.11 7.53
N LEU A 271 -29.07 -12.71 6.85
CA LEU A 271 -27.69 -13.04 7.19
C LEU A 271 -27.09 -11.92 8.05
N ARG A 272 -26.38 -12.27 9.13
CA ARG A 272 -25.69 -11.29 9.98
C ARG A 272 -24.33 -11.78 10.44
N VAL A 273 -23.41 -10.85 10.69
CA VAL A 273 -22.10 -11.14 11.30
C VAL A 273 -21.88 -10.32 12.56
N LEU A 274 -21.43 -10.98 13.64
CA LEU A 274 -21.24 -10.42 14.98
C LEU A 274 -19.83 -10.76 15.51
N ALA A 275 -19.17 -9.83 16.20
CA ALA A 275 -17.96 -10.11 16.99
C ALA A 275 -18.29 -10.76 18.35
N GLU A 276 -19.42 -10.35 18.95
CA GLU A 276 -19.94 -10.90 20.21
C GLU A 276 -21.38 -11.36 19.97
N CYS A 277 -21.72 -12.58 20.40
CA CYS A 277 -23.03 -13.15 20.13
C CYS A 277 -24.01 -12.86 21.28
N SER A 278 -24.93 -11.90 21.08
CA SER A 278 -26.06 -11.61 21.99
C SER A 278 -27.14 -10.77 21.31
N ASP A 279 -28.36 -10.75 21.85
CA ASP A 279 -29.51 -9.96 21.38
C ASP A 279 -29.17 -8.49 21.09
N ALA A 280 -28.31 -7.89 21.91
CA ALA A 280 -27.98 -6.46 21.89
C ALA A 280 -26.69 -6.13 21.12
N ALA A 281 -25.97 -7.14 20.61
CA ALA A 281 -24.71 -6.93 19.92
C ALA A 281 -24.93 -6.24 18.56
N ALA A 282 -24.07 -5.27 18.24
CA ALA A 282 -24.13 -4.57 16.97
C ALA A 282 -23.63 -5.46 15.83
N CYS A 283 -24.38 -5.51 14.73
CA CYS A 283 -23.95 -6.24 13.54
C CYS A 283 -22.79 -5.51 12.86
N LEU A 284 -21.74 -6.29 12.52
CA LEU A 284 -20.63 -5.82 11.70
C LEU A 284 -21.09 -5.68 10.25
N ALA A 285 -21.85 -6.69 9.78
CA ALA A 285 -22.52 -6.74 8.49
C ALA A 285 -23.88 -7.44 8.63
N SER A 286 -24.84 -7.11 7.76
CA SER A 286 -26.20 -7.63 7.74
C SER A 286 -26.77 -7.56 6.31
N ARG A 287 -27.61 -8.53 5.90
CA ARG A 287 -28.26 -8.57 4.58
C ARG A 287 -29.60 -9.30 4.63
N ASN A 288 -30.65 -8.68 4.07
CA ASN A 288 -32.02 -9.20 4.01
C ASN A 288 -32.40 -9.85 2.64
N ASP A 289 -31.53 -9.80 1.64
CA ASP A 289 -31.73 -10.45 0.33
C ASP A 289 -30.55 -11.40 0.02
N PRO A 290 -30.49 -12.60 0.65
CA PRO A 290 -29.30 -13.45 0.67
C PRO A 290 -29.22 -14.52 -0.43
N GLU A 291 -30.30 -14.76 -1.20
CA GLU A 291 -30.42 -15.97 -2.02
C GLU A 291 -29.41 -16.03 -3.16
N ASN A 292 -28.95 -14.87 -3.64
CA ASN A 292 -27.82 -14.80 -4.56
C ASN A 292 -27.15 -13.39 -4.52
N PRO A 293 -25.84 -13.27 -4.23
CA PRO A 293 -24.86 -14.33 -3.94
C PRO A 293 -24.55 -14.49 -2.44
N GLY A 294 -25.27 -13.81 -1.56
CA GLY A 294 -25.13 -13.91 -0.10
C GLY A 294 -24.49 -12.69 0.56
N LEU A 295 -23.98 -12.90 1.78
CA LEU A 295 -23.28 -11.90 2.59
C LEU A 295 -21.80 -12.28 2.69
N THR A 296 -20.93 -11.43 2.18
CA THR A 296 -19.48 -11.55 2.35
C THR A 296 -19.02 -10.73 3.56
N PHE A 297 -17.95 -11.18 4.21
CA PHE A 297 -17.39 -10.53 5.39
C PHE A 297 -15.89 -10.82 5.53
N THR A 298 -15.10 -9.74 5.61
CA THR A 298 -13.68 -9.79 6.01
C THR A 298 -13.54 -9.51 7.50
N ALA A 299 -12.78 -10.33 8.22
CA ALA A 299 -12.45 -10.09 9.62
C ALA A 299 -11.55 -8.83 9.80
N PRO A 300 -11.97 -7.79 10.54
CA PRO A 300 -11.16 -6.59 10.80
C PRO A 300 -10.00 -6.81 11.79
N SER A 301 -10.04 -7.90 12.56
CA SER A 301 -9.00 -8.32 13.51
C SER A 301 -9.05 -9.81 13.76
N ASP A 302 -7.97 -10.41 14.27
CA ASP A 302 -7.96 -11.77 14.78
C ASP A 302 -9.04 -11.96 15.86
N GLY A 303 -9.88 -13.00 15.75
CA GLY A 303 -10.93 -13.26 16.74
C GLY A 303 -11.98 -14.28 16.30
N ASN A 304 -12.94 -14.55 17.18
CA ASN A 304 -14.14 -15.30 16.82
C ASN A 304 -15.17 -14.38 16.16
N TYR A 305 -15.73 -14.82 15.05
CA TYR A 305 -16.90 -14.19 14.43
C TYR A 305 -18.05 -15.17 14.37
N TYR A 306 -19.24 -14.67 14.64
CA TYR A 306 -20.48 -15.43 14.65
C TYR A 306 -21.29 -15.06 13.41
N PHE A 307 -21.73 -16.08 12.68
CA PHE A 307 -22.59 -15.92 11.51
C PHE A 307 -23.98 -16.42 11.86
N VAL A 308 -24.98 -15.55 11.71
CA VAL A 308 -26.38 -15.88 11.99
C VAL A 308 -27.12 -15.97 10.67
N VAL A 309 -27.80 -17.09 10.45
CA VAL A 309 -28.83 -17.24 9.41
C VAL A 309 -30.18 -17.35 10.11
N GLU A 310 -30.97 -16.28 10.09
CA GLU A 310 -32.30 -16.26 10.68
C GLU A 310 -33.35 -16.20 9.58
N ALA A 311 -34.39 -17.03 9.61
CA ALA A 311 -35.48 -16.90 8.66
C ALA A 311 -36.23 -15.56 8.87
N PHE A 312 -36.61 -14.83 7.81
CA PHE A 312 -37.18 -13.48 7.92
C PHE A 312 -38.52 -13.42 8.68
N HIS A 313 -39.21 -14.56 8.82
CA HIS A 313 -40.54 -14.67 9.43
C HIS A 313 -40.62 -15.79 10.48
N ALA A 314 -41.33 -15.55 11.58
CA ALA A 314 -41.69 -16.56 12.60
C ALA A 314 -42.38 -17.81 12.05
N THR A 315 -43.00 -17.70 10.86
CA THR A 315 -43.52 -18.85 10.10
C THR A 315 -43.07 -18.72 8.63
N PRO A 316 -41.90 -19.27 8.26
CA PRO A 316 -41.38 -19.18 6.90
C PRO A 316 -42.33 -19.88 5.90
N ALA A 317 -42.55 -19.25 4.74
CA ALA A 317 -43.39 -19.79 3.67
C ALA A 317 -42.69 -20.97 2.97
N SER A 318 -41.40 -20.80 2.72
CA SER A 318 -40.44 -21.86 2.39
C SER A 318 -39.70 -22.27 3.66
N ARG A 319 -39.54 -23.57 3.91
CA ARG A 319 -38.84 -24.09 5.10
C ARG A 319 -37.60 -24.93 4.79
N GLY A 320 -37.37 -25.24 3.52
CA GLY A 320 -36.17 -25.94 3.09
C GLY A 320 -35.01 -24.95 2.96
N TYR A 321 -33.88 -25.28 3.58
CA TYR A 321 -32.69 -24.44 3.65
C TYR A 321 -31.46 -25.17 3.09
N ASN A 322 -30.50 -24.42 2.60
CA ASN A 322 -29.20 -24.85 2.07
C ASN A 322 -28.15 -23.78 2.38
N ILE A 323 -27.77 -23.71 3.66
CA ILE A 323 -26.81 -22.75 4.19
C ILE A 323 -25.40 -23.17 3.76
N THR A 324 -24.67 -22.26 3.11
CA THR A 324 -23.23 -22.45 2.83
C THR A 324 -22.41 -21.37 3.51
N ILE A 325 -21.32 -21.77 4.15
CA ILE A 325 -20.25 -20.87 4.58
C ILE A 325 -18.99 -21.32 3.85
N GLU A 326 -18.40 -20.44 3.05
CA GLU A 326 -17.32 -20.74 2.12
C GLU A 326 -16.26 -19.64 2.12
N ASP A 327 -15.09 -19.92 1.55
CA ASP A 327 -14.12 -18.88 1.25
C ASP A 327 -14.76 -17.86 0.28
N SER A 328 -14.61 -16.56 0.57
CA SER A 328 -15.05 -15.53 -0.38
C SER A 328 -14.20 -15.61 -1.66
N PRO A 329 -14.76 -15.36 -2.86
CA PRO A 329 -13.94 -15.21 -4.04
C PRO A 329 -13.07 -13.96 -3.92
N GLY A 330 -11.76 -14.07 -4.15
CA GLY A 330 -10.91 -12.88 -4.22
C GLY A 330 -11.46 -11.87 -5.21
N GLY A 331 -11.50 -10.59 -4.82
CA GLY A 331 -12.09 -9.47 -5.55
C GLY A 331 -13.53 -9.14 -5.18
N ASP A 332 -14.17 -9.91 -4.30
CA ASP A 332 -15.54 -9.70 -3.81
C ASP A 332 -15.67 -8.55 -2.80
N THR A 333 -14.55 -8.04 -2.28
CA THR A 333 -14.53 -6.91 -1.31
C THR A 333 -13.24 -6.09 -1.38
N CYS A 334 -13.29 -4.86 -0.88
CA CYS A 334 -12.12 -3.98 -0.73
C CYS A 334 -10.93 -4.53 0.09
N PRO A 335 -11.13 -5.29 1.20
CA PRO A 335 -10.02 -5.86 1.97
C PRO A 335 -9.37 -7.10 1.33
N ASP A 336 -10.09 -7.83 0.47
CA ASP A 336 -9.59 -9.02 -0.27
C ASP A 336 -9.72 -8.84 -1.79
N PRO A 337 -8.92 -7.92 -2.39
CA PRO A 337 -8.95 -7.65 -3.82
C PRO A 337 -8.14 -8.68 -4.62
N LEU A 338 -8.48 -8.87 -5.90
CA LEU A 338 -7.63 -9.62 -6.82
C LEU A 338 -6.33 -8.87 -7.10
N TRP A 339 -5.18 -9.50 -6.85
CA TRP A 339 -3.89 -8.86 -7.11
C TRP A 339 -3.62 -8.73 -8.60
N GLY A 340 -3.46 -7.49 -9.05
CA GLY A 340 -3.26 -7.09 -10.45
C GLY A 340 -1.85 -7.33 -11.00
N ASP A 341 -1.04 -8.18 -10.38
CA ASP A 341 0.33 -8.51 -10.80
C ASP A 341 0.60 -10.02 -10.74
N PRO A 342 1.37 -10.58 -11.69
CA PRO A 342 1.90 -9.93 -12.89
C PRO A 342 0.82 -9.73 -13.97
N LEU A 343 0.94 -8.66 -14.75
CA LEU A 343 0.09 -8.43 -15.92
C LEU A 343 0.37 -9.44 -17.05
N PRO A 344 -0.63 -9.77 -17.89
CA PRO A 344 -2.03 -9.38 -17.78
C PRO A 344 -2.83 -10.31 -16.84
N VAL A 345 -3.66 -9.72 -15.97
CA VAL A 345 -4.59 -10.44 -15.09
C VAL A 345 -5.95 -10.54 -15.78
N ASN A 346 -6.55 -11.72 -15.80
CA ASN A 346 -7.79 -12.03 -16.53
C ASN A 346 -8.78 -12.74 -15.62
N VAL A 347 -10.01 -12.23 -15.52
CA VAL A 347 -11.05 -12.66 -14.56
C VAL A 347 -12.37 -12.79 -15.30
N HIS A 348 -12.86 -14.02 -15.51
CA HIS A 348 -14.02 -14.28 -16.38
C HIS A 348 -15.02 -15.26 -15.78
N GLY A 349 -16.29 -15.12 -16.15
CA GLY A 349 -17.38 -15.97 -15.65
C GLY A 349 -18.71 -15.79 -16.37
N GLY A 350 -19.68 -16.64 -16.03
CA GLY A 350 -20.95 -16.79 -16.77
C GLY A 350 -22.12 -15.93 -16.29
N ASP A 351 -22.22 -15.65 -14.99
CA ASP A 351 -23.18 -14.72 -14.39
C ASP A 351 -22.52 -14.06 -13.19
N ILE A 352 -22.10 -12.79 -13.33
CA ILE A 352 -21.36 -12.05 -12.31
C ILE A 352 -22.09 -12.04 -10.96
N ARG A 353 -23.42 -12.04 -10.97
CA ARG A 353 -24.28 -12.00 -9.78
C ARG A 353 -24.31 -13.33 -9.03
N THR A 354 -23.79 -14.40 -9.60
CA THR A 354 -23.55 -15.68 -8.89
C THR A 354 -22.10 -15.84 -8.44
N ALA A 355 -21.20 -14.99 -8.95
CA ALA A 355 -19.79 -14.97 -8.64
C ALA A 355 -19.47 -14.01 -7.49
N TYR A 356 -19.98 -12.78 -7.53
CA TYR A 356 -19.59 -11.68 -6.64
C TYR A 356 -20.78 -10.93 -6.03
N THR A 357 -20.61 -10.34 -4.85
CA THR A 357 -21.60 -9.52 -4.14
C THR A 357 -21.70 -8.10 -4.67
N ASP A 358 -22.92 -7.56 -4.62
CA ASP A 358 -23.14 -6.13 -4.44
C ASP A 358 -23.08 -5.88 -2.93
N ASP A 359 -21.95 -5.34 -2.45
CA ASP A 359 -21.79 -4.85 -1.07
C ASP A 359 -20.94 -3.55 -0.93
N VAL A 360 -20.19 -3.11 -1.95
CA VAL A 360 -19.45 -1.84 -1.91
C VAL A 360 -19.97 -0.80 -2.92
N ARG A 361 -20.73 0.19 -2.44
CA ARG A 361 -21.33 1.26 -3.28
C ARG A 361 -20.41 2.45 -3.53
N PHE A 362 -19.57 2.35 -4.56
CA PHE A 362 -18.63 3.41 -4.99
C PHE A 362 -19.34 4.66 -5.51
N SER A 363 -19.46 5.66 -4.63
CA SER A 363 -20.31 6.85 -4.79
C SER A 363 -19.58 8.18 -4.52
N GLY A 364 -18.24 8.12 -4.39
CA GLY A 364 -17.40 9.29 -4.17
C GLY A 364 -17.29 10.26 -5.38
N PRO A 365 -16.64 11.42 -5.20
CA PRO A 365 -16.53 12.44 -6.24
C PRO A 365 -15.82 11.92 -7.51
N GLY A 366 -16.36 12.24 -8.68
CA GLY A 366 -15.80 11.81 -9.98
C GLY A 366 -16.13 10.38 -10.38
N CYS A 367 -16.75 9.58 -9.50
CA CYS A 367 -17.23 8.25 -9.84
C CYS A 367 -18.52 8.32 -10.67
N THR A 368 -18.57 7.59 -11.79
CA THR A 368 -19.80 7.33 -12.53
C THR A 368 -20.73 6.47 -11.64
N PRO A 369 -22.01 6.81 -11.48
CA PRO A 369 -22.93 5.99 -10.70
C PRO A 369 -23.15 4.63 -11.35
N ALA A 370 -22.86 3.57 -10.61
CA ALA A 370 -23.49 2.26 -10.76
C ALA A 370 -24.18 1.92 -9.43
N ASP A 371 -24.81 0.76 -9.35
CA ASP A 371 -25.65 0.35 -8.22
C ASP A 371 -25.65 -1.18 -8.08
N GLY A 372 -24.59 -1.87 -8.51
CA GLY A 372 -24.62 -3.32 -8.70
C GLY A 372 -23.34 -4.02 -8.31
N VAL A 373 -23.25 -5.30 -8.66
CA VAL A 373 -22.16 -6.22 -8.26
C VAL A 373 -20.81 -5.68 -8.71
N ASP A 374 -19.88 -5.57 -7.76
CA ASP A 374 -18.51 -5.10 -8.00
C ASP A 374 -17.47 -6.23 -8.03
N VAL A 375 -16.35 -5.97 -8.71
CA VAL A 375 -15.13 -6.77 -8.68
C VAL A 375 -13.95 -5.83 -8.49
N VAL A 376 -13.25 -5.99 -7.38
CA VAL A 376 -12.10 -5.18 -6.99
C VAL A 376 -10.79 -5.90 -7.33
N LEU A 377 -9.95 -5.27 -8.14
CA LEU A 377 -8.54 -5.63 -8.29
C LEU A 377 -7.67 -4.56 -7.59
N ALA A 378 -6.47 -4.94 -7.13
CA ALA A 378 -5.52 -4.02 -6.51
C ALA A 378 -4.10 -4.23 -7.06
N ARG A 379 -3.40 -3.15 -7.40
CA ARG A 379 -2.08 -3.20 -8.03
C ARG A 379 -1.13 -2.12 -7.50
N PRO A 380 0.08 -2.47 -7.01
CA PRO A 380 1.12 -1.49 -6.77
C PRO A 380 1.69 -0.95 -8.10
N MET A 381 1.72 0.37 -8.27
CA MET A 381 2.22 1.03 -9.47
C MET A 381 3.25 2.11 -9.13
N ARG A 382 4.09 2.45 -10.11
CA ARG A 382 5.06 3.55 -10.04
C ARG A 382 4.52 4.82 -10.69
N ALA A 383 5.06 5.97 -10.28
CA ALA A 383 4.77 7.24 -10.92
C ALA A 383 5.07 7.19 -12.44
N GLY A 384 4.05 7.44 -13.27
CA GLY A 384 4.17 7.39 -14.73
C GLY A 384 4.01 6.00 -15.36
N GLU A 385 3.63 4.97 -14.59
CA GLU A 385 3.28 3.64 -15.11
C GLU A 385 1.80 3.64 -15.56
N THR A 386 1.50 3.10 -16.75
CA THR A 386 0.14 3.09 -17.32
C THR A 386 -0.39 1.66 -17.50
N VAL A 387 -1.63 1.41 -17.08
CA VAL A 387 -2.35 0.14 -17.29
C VAL A 387 -3.73 0.40 -17.86
N ARG A 388 -4.32 -0.64 -18.46
CA ARG A 388 -5.67 -0.61 -19.05
C ARG A 388 -6.55 -1.69 -18.44
N LEU A 389 -7.63 -1.28 -17.81
CA LEU A 389 -8.71 -2.14 -17.33
C LEU A 389 -9.77 -2.27 -18.42
N ARG A 390 -10.33 -3.48 -18.61
CA ARG A 390 -11.24 -3.78 -19.72
C ARG A 390 -12.34 -4.75 -19.27
N GLU A 391 -13.49 -4.66 -19.92
CA GLU A 391 -14.56 -5.65 -19.87
C GLU A 391 -14.85 -6.07 -21.33
N THR A 392 -14.92 -7.37 -21.63
CA THR A 392 -15.29 -7.87 -22.97
C THR A 392 -16.29 -9.03 -22.97
N GLY A 393 -16.80 -9.42 -21.80
CA GLY A 393 -17.89 -10.38 -21.61
C GLY A 393 -19.27 -9.86 -22.02
N ASN A 394 -19.36 -8.58 -22.41
CA ASN A 394 -20.57 -7.80 -22.74
C ASN A 394 -21.33 -7.32 -21.49
N LEU A 395 -20.69 -7.24 -20.32
CA LEU A 395 -21.30 -6.76 -19.09
C LEU A 395 -21.43 -5.23 -19.14
N ASP A 396 -22.67 -4.73 -19.17
CA ASP A 396 -23.00 -3.31 -19.00
C ASP A 396 -22.51 -2.84 -17.62
N SER A 397 -21.37 -2.16 -17.62
CA SER A 397 -20.55 -1.94 -16.43
C SER A 397 -19.87 -0.58 -16.42
N VAL A 398 -19.39 -0.20 -15.24
CA VAL A 398 -18.62 1.01 -15.00
C VAL A 398 -17.23 0.59 -14.52
N LEU A 399 -16.21 1.04 -15.24
CA LEU A 399 -14.80 0.86 -14.85
C LEU A 399 -14.33 2.05 -14.05
N ARG A 400 -13.64 1.85 -12.92
CA ARG A 400 -13.11 2.95 -12.10
C ARG A 400 -11.72 2.64 -11.53
N VAL A 401 -10.97 3.70 -11.22
CA VAL A 401 -9.68 3.61 -10.51
C VAL A 401 -9.67 4.52 -9.28
N LEU A 402 -9.20 3.99 -8.15
CA LEU A 402 -9.22 4.63 -6.83
C LEU A 402 -7.82 4.62 -6.19
N ALA A 403 -7.49 5.67 -5.42
CA ALA A 403 -6.27 5.75 -4.62
C ALA A 403 -6.34 4.95 -3.29
N ALA A 404 -7.54 4.55 -2.88
CA ALA A 404 -7.82 3.73 -1.71
C ALA A 404 -9.18 3.06 -1.92
N CYS A 405 -9.34 1.82 -1.44
CA CYS A 405 -10.62 1.12 -1.54
C CYS A 405 -11.58 1.55 -0.43
N ASP A 406 -12.22 2.69 -0.66
CA ASP A 406 -13.22 3.32 0.19
C ASP A 406 -14.37 3.75 -0.75
N PRO A 407 -15.63 3.30 -0.54
CA PRO A 407 -16.75 3.65 -1.40
C PRO A 407 -17.03 5.17 -1.49
N THR A 408 -16.50 5.97 -0.56
CA THR A 408 -16.61 7.43 -0.55
C THR A 408 -15.40 8.16 -1.14
N ALA A 409 -14.30 7.45 -1.46
CA ALA A 409 -13.12 8.04 -2.07
C ALA A 409 -13.40 8.55 -3.49
N ALA A 410 -12.69 9.60 -3.90
CA ALA A 410 -12.82 10.15 -5.24
C ALA A 410 -12.19 9.21 -6.27
N CYS A 411 -12.91 8.94 -7.36
CA CYS A 411 -12.38 8.19 -8.49
C CYS A 411 -11.34 9.04 -9.23
N LEU A 412 -10.14 8.47 -9.40
CA LEU A 412 -9.05 9.07 -10.17
C LEU A 412 -9.36 9.03 -11.67
N ALA A 413 -10.01 7.94 -12.09
CA ALA A 413 -10.57 7.76 -13.42
C ALA A 413 -11.86 6.94 -13.29
N SER A 414 -12.83 7.18 -14.16
CA SER A 414 -14.12 6.50 -14.19
C SER A 414 -14.70 6.55 -15.59
N ARG A 415 -15.12 5.41 -16.14
CA ARG A 415 -15.71 5.31 -17.48
C ARG A 415 -17.01 4.52 -17.46
N ASP A 416 -17.98 5.09 -18.15
CA ASP A 416 -19.21 4.43 -18.59
C ASP A 416 -19.02 3.89 -20.02
N ASP A 417 -19.69 2.81 -20.39
CA ASP A 417 -19.61 2.12 -21.69
C ASP A 417 -18.15 1.68 -22.06
N PRO A 418 -17.57 0.68 -21.35
CA PRO A 418 -16.16 0.29 -21.48
C PRO A 418 -15.85 -0.78 -22.54
N GLU A 419 -16.84 -1.38 -23.19
CA GLU A 419 -16.74 -2.68 -23.90
C GLU A 419 -15.76 -2.67 -25.08
N SER A 420 -15.43 -1.48 -25.61
CA SER A 420 -14.15 -1.28 -26.31
C SER A 420 -13.68 0.18 -26.18
N PRO A 421 -12.36 0.43 -26.02
CA PRO A 421 -11.32 -0.54 -25.67
C PRO A 421 -11.14 -0.79 -24.16
N GLY A 422 -11.72 0.03 -23.28
CA GLY A 422 -11.59 -0.07 -21.82
C GLY A 422 -11.36 1.28 -21.14
N LEU A 423 -10.69 1.27 -19.99
CA LEU A 423 -10.26 2.43 -19.23
C LEU A 423 -8.74 2.36 -19.00
N ALA A 424 -7.99 3.28 -19.59
CA ALA A 424 -6.57 3.46 -19.32
C ALA A 424 -6.34 4.35 -18.07
N PHE A 425 -5.21 4.14 -17.37
CA PHE A 425 -4.83 4.92 -16.20
C PHE A 425 -3.30 4.97 -16.02
N THR A 426 -2.73 6.18 -16.08
CA THR A 426 -1.34 6.45 -15.66
C THR A 426 -1.30 6.81 -14.18
N ALA A 427 -0.50 6.11 -13.38
CA ALA A 427 -0.37 6.37 -11.95
C ALA A 427 0.32 7.73 -11.67
N PRO A 428 -0.30 8.67 -10.92
CA PRO A 428 0.26 9.99 -10.64
C PRO A 428 1.40 9.98 -9.60
N GLY A 429 1.68 8.83 -8.97
CA GLY A 429 2.72 8.66 -7.96
C GLY A 429 2.98 7.17 -7.67
N ASP A 430 4.04 6.87 -6.92
CA ASP A 430 4.26 5.51 -6.41
C ASP A 430 3.18 5.18 -5.36
N GLY A 431 2.44 4.10 -5.53
CA GLY A 431 1.32 3.77 -4.64
C GLY A 431 0.60 2.46 -4.95
N LEU A 432 -0.39 2.11 -4.11
CA LEU A 432 -1.34 1.03 -4.36
C LEU A 432 -2.61 1.64 -4.96
N TYR A 433 -3.03 1.12 -6.11
CA TYR A 433 -4.24 1.58 -6.81
C TYR A 433 -5.24 0.44 -6.92
N TYR A 434 -6.53 0.79 -6.80
CA TYR A 434 -7.63 -0.17 -6.86
C TYR A 434 -8.43 0.06 -8.15
N PHE A 435 -8.74 -1.03 -8.83
CA PHE A 435 -9.39 -1.09 -10.12
C PHE A 435 -10.73 -1.81 -9.93
N VAL A 436 -11.83 -1.11 -10.16
CA VAL A 436 -13.18 -1.61 -9.87
C VAL A 436 -13.95 -1.78 -11.18
N VAL A 437 -14.55 -2.96 -11.35
CA VAL A 437 -15.59 -3.22 -12.36
C VAL A 437 -16.91 -3.36 -11.64
N GLU A 438 -17.83 -2.41 -11.80
CA GLU A 438 -19.16 -2.46 -11.17
C GLU A 438 -20.26 -2.62 -12.23
N ALA A 439 -21.09 -3.65 -12.11
CA ALA A 439 -22.21 -3.89 -13.02
C ALA A 439 -23.33 -2.85 -12.82
N LYS A 440 -23.98 -2.40 -13.89
CA LYS A 440 -25.20 -1.58 -13.76
C LYS A 440 -26.40 -2.44 -13.35
N LEU A 441 -27.17 -1.96 -12.37
CA LEU A 441 -28.38 -2.62 -11.86
C LEU A 441 -29.55 -2.65 -12.89
N ALA A 442 -29.38 -2.10 -14.10
CA ALA A 442 -30.41 -2.02 -15.14
C ALA A 442 -30.73 -3.34 -15.87
N VAL A 443 -30.53 -4.49 -15.20
CA VAL A 443 -30.74 -5.87 -15.68
C VAL A 443 -30.26 -6.07 -17.13
N PRO A 444 -28.93 -6.07 -17.35
CA PRO A 444 -28.40 -6.33 -18.68
C PRO A 444 -28.83 -7.71 -19.19
N ALA A 445 -29.04 -7.82 -20.50
CA ALA A 445 -29.30 -9.09 -21.17
C ALA A 445 -28.07 -10.02 -21.18
N SER A 446 -26.93 -9.48 -20.75
CA SER A 446 -25.60 -10.07 -20.65
C SER A 446 -25.13 -10.00 -19.20
N VAL A 447 -24.87 -11.15 -18.61
CA VAL A 447 -24.38 -11.30 -17.22
C VAL A 447 -23.01 -11.98 -17.15
N GLY A 448 -22.51 -12.46 -18.28
CA GLY A 448 -21.13 -12.94 -18.41
C GLY A 448 -20.16 -11.77 -18.43
N TYR A 449 -18.96 -12.02 -17.90
CA TYR A 449 -17.89 -11.04 -17.77
C TYR A 449 -16.57 -11.67 -18.20
N ASP A 450 -15.69 -10.85 -18.78
CA ASP A 450 -14.32 -11.18 -19.17
C ASP A 450 -13.47 -9.92 -18.94
N ILE A 451 -13.03 -9.77 -17.69
CA ILE A 451 -12.31 -8.60 -17.17
C ILE A 451 -10.81 -8.81 -17.40
N THR A 452 -10.16 -7.86 -18.04
CA THR A 452 -8.70 -7.86 -18.22
C THR A 452 -8.09 -6.60 -17.61
N LEU A 453 -7.06 -6.76 -16.78
CA LEU A 453 -6.11 -5.71 -16.44
C LEU A 453 -4.79 -6.03 -17.15
N GLU A 454 -4.37 -5.18 -18.08
CA GLU A 454 -3.19 -5.36 -18.92
C GLU A 454 -2.35 -4.07 -19.00
N ASP A 455 -1.13 -4.16 -19.54
CA ASP A 455 -0.34 -2.98 -19.89
C ASP A 455 -1.14 -2.12 -20.88
N ALA A 456 -1.17 -0.80 -20.69
CA ALA A 456 -1.76 0.09 -21.68
C ALA A 456 -0.84 0.21 -22.91
N PRO A 457 -1.38 0.41 -24.12
CA PRO A 457 -0.56 0.81 -25.27
C PRO A 457 0.06 2.18 -25.05
N ASP A 458 1.34 2.35 -25.41
CA ASP A 458 1.96 3.68 -25.56
C ASP A 458 1.06 4.56 -26.45
N GLY A 459 0.81 5.81 -26.04
CA GLY A 459 -0.04 6.74 -26.78
C GLY A 459 -1.54 6.64 -26.55
N ASP A 460 -2.02 5.75 -25.68
CA ASP A 460 -3.43 5.63 -25.29
C ASP A 460 -3.88 6.89 -24.51
N LEU A 461 -3.10 7.29 -23.51
CA LEU A 461 -3.31 8.54 -22.76
C LEU A 461 -2.31 9.62 -23.17
N CYS A 462 -2.72 10.89 -23.11
CA CYS A 462 -1.82 12.04 -23.28
C CYS A 462 -0.61 12.04 -22.32
N THR A 463 -0.80 11.54 -21.09
CA THR A 463 0.27 11.36 -20.10
C THR A 463 1.34 10.36 -20.54
N ASP A 464 0.97 9.44 -21.42
CA ASP A 464 1.82 8.39 -22.01
C ASP A 464 1.99 8.58 -23.53
N ALA A 465 1.94 9.83 -24.00
CA ALA A 465 2.04 10.14 -25.43
C ALA A 465 3.39 9.68 -26.01
N ILE A 466 3.32 8.97 -27.14
CA ILE A 466 4.45 8.33 -27.82
C ILE A 466 5.52 9.37 -28.14
N LEU A 467 6.76 9.12 -27.72
CA LEU A 467 7.89 10.00 -28.00
C LEU A 467 8.23 10.01 -29.50
N ALA A 468 7.85 11.08 -30.18
CA ALA A 468 8.19 11.34 -31.58
C ALA A 468 9.60 11.93 -31.71
N ASP A 469 10.60 11.30 -31.07
CA ASP A 469 12.03 11.62 -31.20
C ASP A 469 12.90 10.36 -31.03
N PRO A 470 13.82 10.04 -31.96
CA PRO A 470 14.05 10.71 -33.25
C PRO A 470 12.95 10.41 -34.28
N LEU A 471 12.75 11.33 -35.21
CA LEU A 471 11.88 11.11 -36.38
C LEU A 471 12.56 10.20 -37.42
N PRO A 472 11.80 9.45 -38.25
CA PRO A 472 10.34 9.29 -38.19
C PRO A 472 9.91 8.21 -37.18
N VAL A 473 8.76 8.42 -36.54
CA VAL A 473 8.09 7.43 -35.69
C VAL A 473 6.82 6.95 -36.39
N ASN A 474 6.58 5.65 -36.45
CA ASN A 474 5.44 5.06 -37.15
C ASN A 474 4.74 3.99 -36.30
N VAL A 475 3.42 4.08 -36.19
CA VAL A 475 2.59 3.16 -35.42
C VAL A 475 1.46 2.66 -36.32
N SER A 476 1.29 1.34 -36.38
CA SER A 476 0.33 0.71 -37.30
C SER A 476 -0.28 -0.53 -36.69
N GLY A 477 -1.57 -0.74 -36.93
CA GLY A 477 -2.31 -1.85 -36.33
C GLY A 477 -3.58 -2.24 -37.08
N GLY A 478 -4.46 -2.95 -36.38
CA GLY A 478 -5.81 -3.26 -36.86
C GLY A 478 -6.77 -2.08 -36.69
N ASP A 479 -7.96 -2.33 -36.15
CA ASP A 479 -8.87 -1.24 -35.80
C ASP A 479 -8.31 -0.44 -34.62
N ILE A 480 -8.04 0.85 -34.84
CA ILE A 480 -7.56 1.77 -33.79
C ILE A 480 -8.50 1.81 -32.57
N ARG A 481 -9.81 1.61 -32.80
CA ARG A 481 -10.89 1.59 -31.79
C ARG A 481 -10.89 0.38 -30.85
N THR A 482 -10.00 -0.59 -31.07
CA THR A 482 -9.72 -1.68 -30.12
C THR A 482 -8.34 -1.55 -29.46
N VAL A 483 -7.56 -0.53 -29.84
CA VAL A 483 -6.22 -0.26 -29.29
C VAL A 483 -6.26 0.90 -28.33
N VAL A 484 -6.71 2.09 -28.74
CA VAL A 484 -6.71 3.30 -27.89
C VAL A 484 -8.10 3.80 -27.55
N THR A 485 -8.26 4.46 -26.38
CA THR A 485 -9.53 4.94 -25.80
C THR A 485 -9.94 6.35 -26.29
N ASN A 486 -11.11 6.85 -25.88
CA ASN A 486 -11.53 8.25 -26.11
C ASN A 486 -11.45 8.93 -24.75
N ASP A 487 -10.50 9.86 -24.60
CA ASP A 487 -10.11 10.40 -23.29
C ASP A 487 -10.12 11.93 -23.29
N VAL A 488 -9.87 12.56 -24.45
CA VAL A 488 -9.76 14.02 -24.57
C VAL A 488 -10.65 14.55 -25.69
N ARG A 489 -11.93 14.79 -25.37
CA ARG A 489 -12.83 15.50 -26.28
C ARG A 489 -12.41 16.97 -26.43
N PHE A 490 -11.61 17.25 -27.44
CA PHE A 490 -11.13 18.59 -27.75
C PHE A 490 -12.28 19.52 -28.17
N THR A 491 -12.55 20.53 -27.33
CA THR A 491 -13.62 21.53 -27.50
C THR A 491 -13.09 22.97 -27.61
N GLY A 492 -11.77 23.13 -27.66
CA GLY A 492 -11.11 24.42 -27.80
C GLY A 492 -11.32 25.08 -29.17
N ALA A 493 -10.91 26.34 -29.29
CA ALA A 493 -11.01 27.07 -30.55
C ALA A 493 -10.07 26.47 -31.62
N GLY A 494 -10.56 26.36 -32.85
CA GLY A 494 -9.82 25.77 -33.98
C GLY A 494 -9.97 24.26 -34.13
N CYS A 495 -10.57 23.56 -33.17
CA CYS A 495 -10.79 22.13 -33.22
C CYS A 495 -12.05 21.77 -34.04
N SER A 496 -11.92 20.94 -35.08
CA SER A 496 -13.07 20.29 -35.75
C SER A 496 -13.79 19.29 -34.83
N PRO A 497 -15.09 19.02 -35.02
CA PRO A 497 -15.80 18.05 -34.18
C PRO A 497 -15.38 16.61 -34.51
N ALA A 498 -14.83 15.92 -33.53
CA ALA A 498 -14.66 14.47 -33.52
C ALA A 498 -15.14 13.92 -32.17
N GLU A 499 -15.48 12.63 -32.14
CA GLU A 499 -16.12 11.97 -30.98
C GLU A 499 -15.59 10.54 -30.76
N GLY A 500 -14.36 10.24 -31.19
CA GLY A 500 -13.80 8.88 -31.14
C GLY A 500 -12.38 8.80 -30.60
N VAL A 501 -11.66 7.73 -30.91
CA VAL A 501 -10.51 7.34 -30.09
C VAL A 501 -9.24 8.14 -30.40
N ASP A 502 -8.51 8.53 -29.36
CA ASP A 502 -7.36 9.41 -29.39
C ASP A 502 -6.06 8.60 -29.40
N MET A 503 -5.16 8.82 -30.37
CA MET A 503 -3.76 8.36 -30.27
C MET A 503 -2.82 9.55 -30.15
N PHE A 504 -2.07 9.61 -29.04
CA PHE A 504 -1.20 10.73 -28.69
C PHE A 504 0.27 10.45 -29.01
N PHE A 505 0.89 11.38 -29.73
CA PHE A 505 2.34 11.53 -29.86
C PHE A 505 2.77 12.85 -29.21
N ARG A 506 4.01 12.95 -28.73
CA ARG A 506 4.61 14.21 -28.27
C ARG A 506 6.04 14.40 -28.77
N ARG A 507 6.38 15.64 -29.07
CA ARG A 507 7.74 16.07 -29.46
C ARG A 507 8.10 17.38 -28.77
N ASP A 508 9.33 17.47 -28.26
CA ASP A 508 9.93 18.75 -27.91
C ASP A 508 10.54 19.36 -29.18
N MET A 509 10.06 20.54 -29.58
CA MET A 509 10.44 21.21 -30.82
C MET A 509 11.13 22.55 -30.53
N ALA A 510 12.08 22.94 -31.37
CA ALA A 510 12.66 24.29 -31.37
C ALA A 510 11.76 25.31 -32.10
N ALA A 511 11.96 26.60 -31.83
CA ALA A 511 11.25 27.66 -32.56
C ALA A 511 11.66 27.66 -34.05
N GLY A 512 10.69 27.50 -34.95
CA GLY A 512 10.91 27.32 -36.38
C GLY A 512 11.18 25.88 -36.83
N GLU A 513 11.17 24.90 -35.91
CA GLU A 513 11.21 23.48 -36.26
C GLU A 513 9.86 23.03 -36.83
N THR A 514 9.90 22.08 -37.76
CA THR A 514 8.75 21.54 -38.49
C THR A 514 8.61 20.05 -38.25
N ALA A 515 7.39 19.56 -38.04
CA ALA A 515 7.08 18.13 -38.02
C ALA A 515 5.68 17.91 -38.61
N ARG A 516 5.45 16.72 -39.17
CA ARG A 516 4.22 16.35 -39.87
C ARG A 516 3.67 15.06 -39.31
N ILE A 517 2.37 15.03 -38.99
CA ILE A 517 1.64 13.79 -38.67
C ILE A 517 0.75 13.40 -39.84
N ARG A 518 0.68 12.12 -40.19
CA ARG A 518 -0.11 11.62 -41.33
C ARG A 518 -0.59 10.19 -41.13
N ASP A 519 -1.82 9.87 -41.54
CA ASP A 519 -2.20 8.48 -41.83
C ASP A 519 -1.83 8.13 -43.28
N VAL A 520 -1.26 6.94 -43.44
CA VAL A 520 -1.07 6.27 -44.74
C VAL A 520 -1.67 4.86 -44.71
N GLY A 521 -2.66 4.65 -43.84
CA GLY A 521 -3.56 3.53 -43.82
C GLY A 521 -4.80 3.82 -44.67
N ASN A 522 -5.97 3.42 -44.15
CA ASN A 522 -7.28 3.86 -44.66
C ASN A 522 -8.18 4.17 -43.46
N ALA A 523 -7.62 4.86 -42.45
CA ALA A 523 -8.36 5.21 -41.24
C ALA A 523 -8.99 6.60 -41.39
N ASP A 524 -10.26 6.71 -41.04
CA ASP A 524 -11.01 7.97 -41.03
C ASP A 524 -10.66 8.73 -39.73
N LEU A 525 -9.63 9.56 -39.79
CA LEU A 525 -9.02 10.26 -38.65
C LEU A 525 -9.15 11.77 -38.79
N VAL A 526 -9.20 12.49 -37.67
CA VAL A 526 -8.88 13.92 -37.60
C VAL A 526 -7.46 14.03 -37.03
N LEU A 527 -6.56 14.70 -37.74
CA LEU A 527 -5.20 14.96 -37.29
C LEU A 527 -5.09 16.35 -36.68
N ARG A 528 -4.43 16.46 -35.53
CA ARG A 528 -4.44 17.67 -34.69
C ARG A 528 -3.08 17.95 -34.07
N VAL A 529 -2.79 19.21 -33.76
CA VAL A 529 -1.63 19.61 -32.94
C VAL A 529 -2.07 20.52 -31.80
N VAL A 530 -1.67 20.20 -30.57
CA VAL A 530 -2.00 20.98 -29.35
C VAL A 530 -0.77 21.25 -28.49
N SER A 531 -0.79 22.35 -27.71
CA SER A 531 0.26 22.69 -26.73
C SER A 531 0.05 22.06 -25.35
N SER A 532 -1.08 21.39 -25.15
CA SER A 532 -1.48 20.72 -23.90
C SER A 532 -2.77 19.94 -24.15
N CYS A 533 -2.97 18.80 -23.48
CA CYS A 533 -4.20 18.01 -23.58
C CYS A 533 -5.30 18.45 -22.58
N ASP A 534 -5.37 19.74 -22.26
CA ASP A 534 -6.58 20.32 -21.66
C ASP A 534 -7.69 20.23 -22.73
N PRO A 535 -8.86 19.61 -22.46
CA PRO A 535 -9.97 19.56 -23.42
C PRO A 535 -10.44 20.93 -23.94
N ALA A 536 -10.13 22.02 -23.23
CA ALA A 536 -10.42 23.40 -23.65
C ALA A 536 -9.25 24.10 -24.39
N ALA A 537 -8.09 23.45 -24.54
CA ALA A 537 -6.95 24.00 -25.26
C ALA A 537 -7.28 24.19 -26.76
N PRO A 538 -6.85 25.30 -27.39
CA PRO A 538 -7.06 25.50 -28.81
C PRO A 538 -6.21 24.53 -29.64
N CYS A 539 -6.80 23.97 -30.69
CA CYS A 539 -6.05 23.24 -31.71
C CYS A 539 -5.19 24.25 -32.48
N LEU A 540 -3.87 24.07 -32.43
CA LEU A 540 -2.88 24.94 -33.06
C LEU A 540 -2.81 24.72 -34.56
N ALA A 541 -3.10 23.49 -34.98
CA ALA A 541 -3.41 23.07 -36.33
C ALA A 541 -4.37 21.86 -36.26
N ASP A 542 -5.22 21.68 -37.26
CA ASP A 542 -6.33 20.74 -37.25
C ASP A 542 -6.72 20.37 -38.70
N ARG A 543 -6.94 19.09 -38.99
CA ARG A 543 -7.32 18.61 -40.34
C ARG A 543 -8.20 17.36 -40.27
N ASP A 544 -9.45 17.54 -40.66
CA ASP A 544 -10.42 16.47 -40.97
C ASP A 544 -10.16 15.88 -42.37
N SER A 545 -10.53 14.62 -42.60
CA SER A 545 -10.18 13.77 -43.77
C SER A 545 -8.76 14.03 -44.34
N PRO A 546 -7.69 13.77 -43.56
CA PRO A 546 -6.31 14.15 -43.88
C PRO A 546 -5.54 13.08 -44.68
N GLU A 547 -6.22 12.21 -45.44
CA GLU A 547 -5.61 11.07 -46.14
C GLU A 547 -4.46 11.48 -47.08
N ASN A 548 -3.23 11.38 -46.57
CA ASN A 548 -1.94 11.62 -47.21
C ASN A 548 -1.86 12.93 -48.06
N PRO A 549 -1.18 13.98 -47.55
CA PRO A 549 0.06 13.89 -46.76
C PRO A 549 -0.09 14.24 -45.28
N GLY A 550 -1.32 14.36 -44.78
CA GLY A 550 -1.58 14.64 -43.37
C GLY A 550 -1.55 16.13 -43.01
N LEU A 551 -0.99 16.44 -41.84
CA LEU A 551 -0.95 17.76 -41.24
C LEU A 551 0.49 18.15 -40.86
N THR A 552 1.00 19.19 -41.50
CA THR A 552 2.32 19.79 -41.22
C THR A 552 2.17 20.88 -40.14
N TYR A 553 3.11 20.97 -39.21
CA TYR A 553 3.13 22.02 -38.18
C TYR A 553 4.52 22.63 -38.01
N THR A 554 4.58 23.95 -37.90
CA THR A 554 5.80 24.72 -37.57
C THR A 554 5.67 25.29 -36.16
N ALA A 555 6.59 24.96 -35.27
CA ALA A 555 6.56 25.42 -33.89
C ALA A 555 6.89 26.93 -33.78
N PRO A 556 5.98 27.81 -33.31
CA PRO A 556 6.23 29.25 -33.21
C PRO A 556 7.19 29.62 -32.06
N SER A 557 7.48 28.68 -31.17
CA SER A 557 8.31 28.83 -29.98
C SER A 557 8.95 27.48 -29.63
N ALA A 558 10.04 27.48 -28.86
CA ALA A 558 10.57 26.23 -28.33
C ALA A 558 9.66 25.69 -27.21
N GLY A 559 9.28 24.42 -27.27
CA GLY A 559 8.40 23.78 -26.29
C GLY A 559 7.92 22.39 -26.71
N THR A 560 7.15 21.74 -25.83
CA THR A 560 6.50 20.45 -26.11
C THR A 560 5.20 20.64 -26.88
N TYR A 561 5.02 19.85 -27.94
CA TYR A 561 3.81 19.80 -28.75
C TYR A 561 3.30 18.37 -28.83
N TRP A 562 1.97 18.20 -28.75
CA TRP A 562 1.31 16.91 -28.93
C TRP A 562 0.68 16.85 -30.31
N PHE A 563 0.94 15.76 -31.03
CA PHE A 563 0.31 15.44 -32.30
C PHE A 563 -0.71 14.34 -32.02
N VAL A 564 -1.97 14.58 -32.35
CA VAL A 564 -3.09 13.69 -32.02
C VAL A 564 -3.68 13.15 -33.31
N ALA A 565 -4.00 11.85 -33.29
CA ALA A 565 -4.76 11.18 -34.34
C ALA A 565 -6.06 10.62 -33.75
N GLU A 566 -7.16 11.32 -34.00
CA GLU A 566 -8.48 11.04 -33.39
C GLU A 566 -9.41 10.36 -34.41
N ALA A 567 -9.84 9.12 -34.17
CA ALA A 567 -10.57 8.32 -35.15
C ALA A 567 -12.10 8.50 -35.11
N LEU A 568 -12.74 8.74 -36.25
CA LEU A 568 -14.20 8.95 -36.32
C LEU A 568 -14.99 7.64 -36.13
N LEU A 569 -15.83 7.59 -35.07
CA LEU A 569 -16.60 6.38 -34.72
C LEU A 569 -17.61 5.94 -35.79
N ALA A 570 -18.11 6.86 -36.62
CA ALA A 570 -19.24 6.63 -37.51
C ALA A 570 -18.95 5.70 -38.72
N ALA A 571 -17.67 5.45 -39.04
CA ALA A 571 -17.27 4.65 -40.19
C ALA A 571 -17.33 3.12 -39.91
N PRO A 572 -18.15 2.32 -40.63
CA PRO A 572 -18.32 0.89 -40.36
C PRO A 572 -17.23 -0.01 -41.00
N ALA A 573 -16.05 0.54 -41.35
CA ALA A 573 -14.98 -0.19 -42.02
C ALA A 573 -13.59 0.38 -41.69
N SER A 574 -13.14 0.22 -40.45
CA SER A 574 -11.73 0.51 -40.07
C SER A 574 -10.83 -0.57 -40.67
N VAL A 575 -9.92 -0.19 -41.58
CA VAL A 575 -9.16 -1.13 -42.43
C VAL A 575 -7.71 -1.35 -41.95
N GLY A 576 -7.36 -0.79 -40.79
CA GLY A 576 -5.98 -0.66 -40.32
C GLY A 576 -5.51 0.79 -40.33
N TYR A 577 -5.00 1.27 -39.20
CA TYR A 577 -4.32 2.56 -39.10
C TYR A 577 -2.82 2.42 -39.37
N ASN A 578 -2.18 3.47 -39.90
CA ASN A 578 -0.74 3.51 -40.15
C ASN A 578 -0.26 4.97 -40.03
N VAL A 579 -0.20 5.45 -38.80
CA VAL A 579 0.10 6.86 -38.47
C VAL A 579 1.61 7.03 -38.33
N THR A 580 2.17 7.94 -39.14
CA THR A 580 3.55 8.37 -39.03
C THR A 580 3.61 9.81 -38.51
N VAL A 581 4.56 10.08 -37.61
CA VAL A 581 5.11 11.43 -37.40
C VAL A 581 6.49 11.47 -38.07
N ASP A 582 6.67 12.35 -39.05
CA ASP A 582 7.92 12.51 -39.82
C ASP A 582 8.32 13.97 -40.05
N ASP A 583 9.54 14.18 -40.54
CA ASP A 583 9.93 15.47 -41.11
C ASP A 583 9.12 15.68 -42.41
N PRO A 584 8.51 16.87 -42.63
CA PRO A 584 7.90 17.19 -43.92
C PRO A 584 8.99 17.22 -45.02
N PRO A 585 8.64 16.93 -46.29
CA PRO A 585 9.55 17.07 -47.42
C PRO A 585 10.12 18.48 -47.57
N ALA A 586 11.34 18.58 -48.10
CA ALA A 586 11.88 19.87 -48.51
C ALA A 586 11.07 20.44 -49.69
N GLY A 587 10.51 21.63 -49.51
CA GLY A 587 9.65 22.30 -50.47
C GLY A 587 8.18 22.45 -50.07
N GLU A 588 7.68 21.83 -49.00
CA GLU A 588 6.30 22.08 -48.53
C GLU A 588 6.09 23.58 -48.21
N LEU A 589 6.98 24.13 -47.40
CA LEU A 589 6.77 25.40 -46.73
C LEU A 589 7.67 26.51 -47.28
N CYS A 590 7.16 27.74 -47.24
CA CYS A 590 7.93 28.97 -47.48
C CYS A 590 9.23 29.10 -46.65
N THR A 591 9.33 28.37 -45.53
CA THR A 591 10.50 28.32 -44.63
C THR A 591 11.57 27.32 -45.05
N ASP A 592 11.23 26.26 -45.80
CA ASP A 592 12.20 25.33 -46.41
C ASP A 592 11.91 25.13 -47.91
N PRO A 593 12.09 26.19 -48.73
CA PRO A 593 11.84 26.13 -50.17
C PRO A 593 12.92 25.31 -50.88
N LEU A 594 12.52 24.36 -51.72
CA LEU A 594 13.45 23.44 -52.39
C LEU A 594 14.38 24.21 -53.36
N PRO A 595 15.71 24.16 -53.22
CA PRO A 595 16.62 24.89 -54.09
C PRO A 595 16.59 24.39 -55.54
N ALA A 596 16.03 25.19 -56.44
CA ALA A 596 15.94 24.92 -57.87
C ALA A 596 17.07 25.59 -58.65
N ALA A 597 17.71 24.80 -59.51
CA ALA A 597 18.66 25.26 -60.51
C ALA A 597 18.13 24.99 -61.91
N VAL A 598 18.75 25.60 -62.92
CA VAL A 598 18.55 25.23 -64.32
C VAL A 598 18.93 23.76 -64.50
N GLY A 599 17.94 22.92 -64.82
CA GLY A 599 18.07 21.46 -64.91
C GLY A 599 17.45 20.69 -63.73
N THR A 600 16.85 21.35 -62.74
CA THR A 600 16.04 20.66 -61.71
C THR A 600 14.80 20.02 -62.33
N THR A 601 14.63 18.72 -62.05
CA THR A 601 13.41 17.95 -62.34
C THR A 601 12.86 17.43 -61.01
N LEU A 602 11.57 17.64 -60.78
CA LEU A 602 10.82 17.15 -59.62
C LEU A 602 9.62 16.35 -60.16
N SER A 603 9.60 15.03 -59.93
CA SER A 603 8.65 14.13 -60.57
C SER A 603 8.21 12.97 -59.67
N GLY A 604 6.92 12.64 -59.67
CA GLY A 604 6.35 11.58 -58.84
C GLY A 604 5.01 11.07 -59.36
N GLY A 605 4.52 9.97 -58.78
CA GLY A 605 3.28 9.31 -59.21
C GLY A 605 1.99 9.95 -58.68
N ASP A 606 2.10 10.69 -57.58
CA ASP A 606 0.98 11.37 -56.91
C ASP A 606 1.54 12.61 -56.18
N PHE A 607 1.09 13.80 -56.59
CA PHE A 607 1.51 15.08 -56.03
C PHE A 607 0.85 15.37 -54.68
N THR A 608 -0.46 15.14 -54.58
CA THR A 608 -1.23 15.23 -53.32
C THR A 608 -0.74 14.24 -52.27
N ALA A 609 -0.14 13.12 -52.65
CA ALA A 609 0.48 12.15 -51.73
C ALA A 609 1.89 12.55 -51.28
N ALA A 610 2.48 13.58 -51.89
CA ALA A 610 3.79 14.10 -51.53
C ALA A 610 3.63 15.37 -50.68
N PHE A 611 2.89 16.35 -51.19
CA PHE A 611 2.87 17.73 -50.72
C PHE A 611 1.55 18.19 -50.07
N THR A 612 1.60 19.05 -49.06
CA THR A 612 0.44 19.60 -48.32
C THR A 612 -0.10 20.91 -48.91
N ASP A 613 -1.35 21.27 -48.55
CA ASP A 613 -1.96 22.60 -48.73
C ASP A 613 -1.80 23.32 -47.39
N ASP A 614 -0.76 24.14 -47.27
CA ASP A 614 -0.34 24.79 -46.03
C ASP A 614 -0.39 26.33 -46.14
N VAL A 615 -0.29 26.89 -47.36
CA VAL A 615 -0.10 28.33 -47.61
C VAL A 615 -1.04 28.84 -48.72
N ASN A 616 -2.22 29.33 -48.34
CA ASN A 616 -3.18 29.93 -49.27
C ASN A 616 -2.67 31.27 -49.86
N PHE A 617 -2.08 31.25 -51.06
CA PHE A 617 -1.53 32.44 -51.75
C PHE A 617 -2.63 33.37 -52.31
N THR A 618 -2.97 34.39 -51.54
CA THR A 618 -4.06 35.35 -51.78
C THR A 618 -3.60 36.76 -52.17
N GLY A 619 -2.31 36.93 -52.48
CA GLY A 619 -1.71 38.20 -52.86
C GLY A 619 -2.20 38.79 -54.19
N MET A 620 -1.95 40.08 -54.41
CA MET A 620 -2.41 40.76 -55.62
C MET A 620 -1.73 40.20 -56.87
N GLY A 621 -2.53 39.72 -57.82
CA GLY A 621 -2.04 39.12 -59.07
C GLY A 621 -1.89 37.61 -59.04
N CYS A 622 -2.10 36.96 -57.88
CA CYS A 622 -2.14 35.51 -57.75
C CYS A 622 -3.54 34.96 -58.10
N SER A 623 -3.60 33.88 -58.88
CA SER A 623 -4.81 33.08 -59.07
C SER A 623 -4.98 32.12 -57.89
N TYR A 624 -6.22 31.93 -57.46
CA TYR A 624 -6.56 31.01 -56.38
C TYR A 624 -6.52 29.56 -56.89
N ALA A 625 -5.73 28.72 -56.22
CA ALA A 625 -5.95 27.28 -56.16
C ALA A 625 -6.23 26.91 -54.68
N GLY A 626 -6.39 25.62 -54.40
CA GLY A 626 -6.91 25.13 -53.11
C GLY A 626 -6.70 23.62 -53.01
N GLY A 627 -5.43 23.27 -53.04
CA GLY A 627 -4.88 21.93 -53.07
C GLY A 627 -3.35 22.06 -53.04
N ALA A 628 -2.68 20.97 -52.70
CA ALA A 628 -1.25 20.92 -52.40
C ALA A 628 -0.33 21.82 -53.24
N GLU A 629 0.73 22.36 -52.61
CA GLU A 629 1.78 23.14 -53.27
C GLU A 629 3.21 22.62 -53.05
N VAL A 630 4.12 22.94 -53.97
CA VAL A 630 5.56 22.91 -53.69
C VAL A 630 6.17 24.29 -53.96
N VAL A 631 6.95 24.77 -52.98
CA VAL A 631 7.73 26.00 -53.04
C VAL A 631 9.16 25.67 -53.46
N LEU A 632 9.58 26.19 -54.61
CA LEU A 632 10.97 26.18 -55.06
C LEU A 632 11.61 27.56 -54.85
N THR A 633 12.92 27.62 -54.62
CA THR A 633 13.70 28.88 -54.60
C THR A 633 14.76 28.90 -55.69
N VAL A 634 14.89 30.02 -56.40
CA VAL A 634 15.85 30.21 -57.49
C VAL A 634 16.50 31.59 -57.38
N THR A 635 17.81 31.70 -57.62
CA THR A 635 18.52 32.99 -57.68
C THR A 635 18.86 33.33 -59.12
N MET A 636 18.50 34.53 -59.56
CA MET A 636 18.57 34.98 -60.95
C MET A 636 19.23 36.36 -61.08
N ALA A 637 19.85 36.63 -62.21
CA ALA A 637 20.32 37.96 -62.60
C ALA A 637 19.22 38.80 -63.29
N GLU A 638 19.37 40.13 -63.29
CA GLU A 638 18.46 41.04 -64.00
C GLU A 638 18.39 40.68 -65.50
N GLY A 639 17.18 40.43 -66.00
CA GLY A 639 16.94 40.03 -67.39
C GLY A 639 17.22 38.56 -67.71
N GLU A 640 17.59 37.73 -66.72
CA GLU A 640 17.70 36.28 -66.89
C GLU A 640 16.31 35.64 -67.07
N THR A 641 16.23 34.58 -67.87
CA THR A 641 14.96 33.98 -68.32
C THR A 641 14.81 32.54 -67.83
N LEU A 642 13.85 32.33 -66.94
CA LEU A 642 13.53 31.02 -66.37
C LEU A 642 12.31 30.43 -67.05
N ARG A 643 12.33 29.12 -67.31
CA ARG A 643 11.18 28.37 -67.76
C ARG A 643 10.84 27.24 -66.80
N VAL A 644 9.58 27.18 -66.37
CA VAL A 644 9.03 26.10 -65.55
C VAL A 644 7.89 25.45 -66.32
N ASN A 645 7.88 24.12 -66.40
CA ASN A 645 6.85 23.37 -67.11
C ASN A 645 6.40 22.21 -66.22
N GLU A 646 5.09 22.03 -66.07
CA GLU A 646 4.51 20.73 -65.73
C GLU A 646 4.44 19.92 -67.04
N LEU A 647 4.87 18.66 -67.01
CA LEU A 647 4.91 17.76 -68.18
C LEU A 647 4.23 16.40 -67.91
N GLY A 648 3.66 16.21 -66.73
CA GLY A 648 2.93 15.03 -66.32
C GLY A 648 1.45 15.12 -66.69
N THR A 649 0.60 15.13 -65.66
CA THR A 649 -0.87 15.10 -65.77
C THR A 649 -1.55 15.91 -64.66
N LEU A 650 -0.79 16.83 -64.04
CA LEU A 650 -1.21 17.55 -62.85
C LEU A 650 -1.68 18.97 -63.24
N ASP A 651 -2.93 19.27 -62.95
CA ASP A 651 -3.50 20.61 -63.16
C ASP A 651 -3.00 21.54 -62.04
N VAL A 652 -2.22 22.56 -62.40
CA VAL A 652 -1.53 23.45 -61.44
C VAL A 652 -1.60 24.92 -61.84
N VAL A 653 -1.63 25.79 -60.83
CA VAL A 653 -1.25 27.20 -60.95
C VAL A 653 0.24 27.31 -60.62
N ILE A 654 1.02 27.95 -61.49
CA ILE A 654 2.43 28.26 -61.22
C ILE A 654 2.60 29.77 -61.05
N ARG A 655 3.17 30.16 -59.91
CA ARG A 655 3.33 31.56 -59.49
C ARG A 655 4.80 31.89 -59.20
N VAL A 656 5.18 33.14 -59.41
CA VAL A 656 6.53 33.65 -59.07
C VAL A 656 6.43 34.88 -58.19
N LEU A 657 7.11 34.86 -57.03
CA LEU A 657 7.07 35.89 -56.01
C LEU A 657 8.49 36.34 -55.60
N GLU A 658 8.64 37.58 -55.12
CA GLU A 658 9.91 38.08 -54.53
C GLU A 658 10.09 37.64 -53.07
N THR A 659 8.99 37.30 -52.39
CA THR A 659 8.94 36.83 -51.00
C THR A 659 7.87 35.74 -50.89
N CYS A 660 8.16 34.67 -50.16
CA CYS A 660 7.19 33.62 -49.89
C CYS A 660 6.37 33.99 -48.64
N GLU A 661 5.41 34.89 -48.83
CA GLU A 661 4.37 35.21 -47.86
C GLU A 661 3.00 35.00 -48.53
N ALA A 662 2.02 34.46 -47.81
CA ALA A 662 0.68 34.18 -48.34
C ALA A 662 -0.04 35.40 -48.95
N THR A 663 0.39 36.63 -48.63
CA THR A 663 -0.18 37.89 -49.16
C THR A 663 0.74 38.63 -50.14
N ALA A 664 1.92 38.09 -50.44
CA ALA A 664 2.86 38.70 -51.37
C ALA A 664 2.29 38.72 -52.80
N SER A 665 2.48 39.84 -53.51
CA SER A 665 1.99 39.97 -54.89
C SER A 665 2.77 39.06 -55.83
N CYS A 666 2.06 38.29 -56.64
CA CYS A 666 2.66 37.48 -57.69
C CYS A 666 3.18 38.37 -58.82
N LEU A 667 4.49 38.29 -59.11
CA LEU A 667 5.10 38.92 -60.29
C LEU A 667 4.66 38.24 -61.60
N TYR A 668 4.39 36.94 -61.50
CA TYR A 668 3.88 36.10 -62.57
C TYR A 668 2.93 35.07 -61.97
N ASP A 669 1.90 34.73 -62.73
CA ASP A 669 0.88 33.75 -62.39
C ASP A 669 0.38 33.11 -63.69
N GLN A 670 0.23 31.78 -63.70
CA GLN A 670 -0.37 31.04 -64.80
C GLN A 670 -1.07 29.78 -64.29
N ASP A 671 -2.40 29.85 -64.29
CA ASP A 671 -3.33 28.74 -64.43
C ASP A 671 -3.17 28.11 -65.84
N LEU A 672 -3.15 26.77 -65.95
CA LEU A 672 -2.85 25.98 -67.16
C LEU A 672 -1.44 26.18 -67.81
N PRO A 673 -0.36 25.67 -67.21
CA PRO A 673 1.01 25.70 -67.75
C PRO A 673 1.39 24.51 -68.66
N GLU A 674 0.48 23.57 -68.95
CA GLU A 674 0.76 22.33 -69.71
C GLU A 674 1.46 22.57 -71.06
N ASN A 675 1.06 23.61 -71.82
CA ASN A 675 1.85 24.14 -72.93
C ASN A 675 1.41 25.55 -73.40
N PRO A 676 2.30 26.55 -73.46
CA PRO A 676 3.68 26.55 -72.96
C PRO A 676 3.74 26.76 -71.44
N GLY A 677 4.62 26.02 -70.76
CA GLY A 677 4.96 26.30 -69.37
C GLY A 677 5.63 27.65 -69.20
N VAL A 678 5.34 28.26 -68.03
CA VAL A 678 5.77 29.57 -67.51
C VAL A 678 7.12 30.01 -68.06
N LEU A 679 7.16 31.20 -68.66
CA LEU A 679 8.39 31.90 -69.03
C LEU A 679 8.48 33.20 -68.23
N PHE A 680 9.28 33.18 -67.17
CA PHE A 680 9.56 34.33 -66.32
C PHE A 680 10.84 35.04 -66.75
N VAL A 681 10.87 36.37 -66.61
CA VAL A 681 12.05 37.21 -66.84
C VAL A 681 12.30 38.01 -65.59
N ALA A 682 13.45 37.81 -64.94
CA ALA A 682 13.74 38.45 -63.66
C ALA A 682 13.84 39.99 -63.80
N PRO A 683 12.97 40.78 -63.12
CA PRO A 683 12.98 42.24 -63.23
C PRO A 683 14.17 42.90 -62.53
N SER A 684 14.88 42.17 -61.66
CA SER A 684 16.13 42.59 -61.01
C SER A 684 16.99 41.37 -60.68
N ALA A 685 18.22 41.57 -60.19
CA ALA A 685 19.03 40.48 -59.67
C ALA A 685 18.62 40.16 -58.23
N GLY A 686 18.20 38.93 -57.96
CA GLY A 686 17.65 38.53 -56.66
C GLY A 686 17.27 37.06 -56.57
N THR A 687 16.69 36.68 -55.43
CA THR A 687 16.10 35.35 -55.21
C THR A 687 14.59 35.45 -55.40
N TYR A 688 14.02 34.50 -56.14
CA TYR A 688 12.61 34.39 -56.45
C TYR A 688 12.08 33.05 -55.95
N TYR A 689 10.83 33.05 -55.52
CA TYR A 689 10.10 31.86 -55.08
C TYR A 689 9.14 31.44 -56.18
N ILE A 690 9.13 30.14 -56.50
CA ILE A 690 8.24 29.53 -57.48
C ILE A 690 7.28 28.64 -56.72
N VAL A 691 6.01 29.00 -56.67
CA VAL A 691 4.96 28.17 -56.06
C VAL A 691 4.28 27.41 -57.18
N ILE A 692 4.12 26.09 -57.00
CA ILE A 692 3.46 25.20 -57.94
C ILE A 692 2.35 24.47 -57.17
N GLU A 693 1.12 24.94 -57.33
CA GLU A 693 -0.04 24.60 -56.48
C GLU A 693 -1.14 23.93 -57.31
N SER A 694 -1.77 22.88 -56.79
CA SER A 694 -2.71 22.05 -57.55
C SER A 694 -4.15 22.61 -57.51
N VAL A 695 -4.78 22.73 -58.69
CA VAL A 695 -6.03 23.49 -58.84
C VAL A 695 -7.21 22.88 -58.07
N LEU A 696 -7.25 21.55 -57.94
CA LEU A 696 -8.29 20.81 -57.20
C LEU A 696 -7.72 19.49 -56.64
N ALA A 697 -8.17 19.12 -55.44
CA ALA A 697 -7.88 17.81 -54.81
C ALA A 697 -8.40 16.57 -55.60
N PHE A 698 -9.21 16.76 -56.64
CA PHE A 698 -9.75 15.69 -57.49
C PHE A 698 -9.74 16.11 -58.98
N PRO A 699 -8.78 15.61 -59.76
CA PRO A 699 -9.17 14.61 -60.77
C PRO A 699 -8.28 13.36 -60.77
N ALA A 700 -8.60 12.39 -61.65
CA ALA A 700 -8.09 11.01 -61.60
C ALA A 700 -6.67 10.79 -62.15
N SER A 701 -5.81 11.82 -62.15
CA SER A 701 -4.41 11.74 -62.60
C SER A 701 -3.54 12.65 -61.74
N ARG A 702 -2.75 12.06 -60.85
CA ARG A 702 -1.99 12.79 -59.81
C ARG A 702 -0.48 12.87 -60.11
N GLY A 703 -0.01 12.28 -61.22
CA GLY A 703 1.40 12.20 -61.58
C GLY A 703 1.95 13.52 -62.13
N TYR A 704 3.15 13.89 -61.70
CA TYR A 704 3.82 15.16 -61.96
C TYR A 704 5.24 14.98 -62.52
N ASP A 705 5.68 15.93 -63.36
CA ASP A 705 7.00 16.03 -63.98
C ASP A 705 7.36 17.52 -64.18
N ILE A 706 7.58 18.20 -63.05
CA ILE A 706 7.97 19.61 -62.96
C ILE A 706 9.42 19.77 -63.43
N ARG A 707 9.66 20.63 -64.43
CA ARG A 707 11.02 20.88 -64.97
C ARG A 707 11.36 22.36 -65.07
N VAL A 708 12.47 22.71 -64.40
CA VAL A 708 13.06 24.04 -64.37
C VAL A 708 14.21 24.11 -65.38
N ALA A 709 14.15 25.05 -66.33
CA ALA A 709 15.11 25.19 -67.42
C ALA A 709 15.44 26.66 -67.72
N ALA A 710 16.63 26.91 -68.27
CA ALA A 710 16.93 28.16 -68.97
C ALA A 710 16.29 28.14 -70.38
N THR A 711 16.27 29.30 -71.04
CA THR A 711 15.75 29.48 -72.41
C THR A 711 16.82 29.93 -73.40
#